data_AF-A0A9X0A4B2-F1
#
_entry.id   AF-A0A9X0A4B2-F1
#
_cell.length_a   1.000
_cell.length_b   1.000
_cell.length_c   1.000
_cell.angle_alpha   90.00
_cell.angle_beta   90.00
_cell.angle_gamma   90.00
#
_symmetry.space_group_name_H-M   'P 1'
#
loop_
_entity.id
_entity.type
_entity.pdbx_description
1 polymer ?
#
loop_
_entity_poly.entity_id
_entity_poly.type
_entity_poly.pdbx_seq_one_letter_code
_entity_poly.pdbx_strand_id
1 'polypeptide(L)'
;MVIYSFEFEECVLAAYNSEPVECTVHGQLELKELAPDAMFEDIAPNMNIKASDITRGKFLGKGTFGSVFRGELRQESGDPITIAMKMPLNNEVGDEAPPEEAQMAAAAMRALRENPTMALNDAYRTVRQEMAILLPLRHQNIVSLLGYCLNPFCMVLEFAPQGALDRILANYKRAGVRLNAYVMQKCIVQCASALKYLHRHHIIYRDLKSENILVWSFPAPSGPGQLQHQVTIKLADYGISRSAALAGMKGLGGTPGFMAPEIEKYVGKELYTDKVDSFSFGMYIYELVTLHQPFNDLNPAQVKQLIVEGHRPPLTAKDKKAPVFVLDLMAWCWQQEADRRPPSHHISLLSSATEFPRLSDVITFDKQLGINCAVTAGSRVSQSRGADDRASVGSEVWLCRSELNAGIGTGKISVLSYSRARCYHKKEFFVGKSCIRVACSVGSTVWLGTESGTLHVFCAMTYKQLCQGSIRSNRYILNMIHVPRANWVLVALADGSVLAYNDNISNHYHYNDPAVETPVHELLPNRVYTGNGIPIHCMAALPLKKPQGNEPRPEVAGDSSEDSDDRNSPCDEYVCEVWCGQEKGRITILDGEELQKICTKSAEDHEPDSSSQREHSVSHIETCQTTGTTISGDDPVGRSVWVALFPGTRVFRWDALEKKIVRSVDCSQHPPRFEGPAKAKVPVRRGADPNPLSASRAQVNSLLAVDKELYIGTSFGCILVCNNLSLMVYTIIRCHDESVKHLLPLVTTPVVTPHSASEQTKALVLSCGRGYRSLGASLYGHTSYPSRRSGKTFLKSESVVLVWLADVWES
;
A
#
# COMPACT_ATOMS: atom_id res chain seq x y z
N MET A 1 22.95 15.12 70.89
CA MET A 1 22.78 14.09 69.84
C MET A 1 23.70 14.49 68.70
N VAL A 2 24.75 13.69 68.44
CA VAL A 2 25.65 13.91 67.30
C VAL A 2 25.11 13.07 66.15
N ILE A 3 24.85 13.69 65.01
CA ILE A 3 24.38 13.00 63.80
C ILE A 3 25.58 12.87 62.88
N TYR A 4 25.90 11.64 62.48
CA TYR A 4 26.88 11.34 61.45
C TYR A 4 26.12 11.14 60.15
N SER A 5 26.55 11.83 59.09
CA SER A 5 25.97 11.76 57.75
C SER A 5 27.06 11.49 56.73
N PHE A 6 26.72 10.74 55.69
CA PHE A 6 27.58 10.45 54.55
C PHE A 6 27.01 11.11 53.31
N GLU A 7 27.86 11.55 52.39
CA GLU A 7 27.37 12.02 51.10
C GLU A 7 26.87 10.83 50.29
N PHE A 8 25.77 11.01 49.55
CA PHE A 8 25.21 9.92 48.74
C PHE A 8 26.20 9.47 47.67
N GLU A 9 26.95 10.42 47.13
CA GLU A 9 28.08 10.24 46.22
C GLU A 9 29.11 9.24 46.80
N GLU A 10 29.46 9.36 48.08
CA GLU A 10 30.39 8.45 48.76
C GLU A 10 29.81 7.05 48.92
N CYS A 11 28.51 6.95 49.20
CA CYS A 11 27.82 5.66 49.26
C CYS A 11 27.78 4.96 47.89
N VAL A 12 27.60 5.70 46.79
CA VAL A 12 27.68 5.15 45.42
C VAL A 12 29.08 4.64 45.10
N LEU A 13 30.13 5.37 45.52
CA LEU A 13 31.51 4.93 45.36
C LEU A 13 31.80 3.65 46.16
N ALA A 14 31.37 3.60 47.42
CA ALA A 14 31.52 2.42 48.27
C ALA A 14 30.75 1.21 47.69
N ALA A 15 29.54 1.42 47.16
CA ALA A 15 28.76 0.39 46.47
C ALA A 15 29.49 -0.15 45.22
N TYR A 16 30.06 0.73 44.40
CA TYR A 16 30.83 0.35 43.22
C TYR A 16 32.07 -0.49 43.57
N ASN A 17 32.80 -0.10 44.62
CA ASN A 17 33.98 -0.82 45.09
C ASN A 17 33.65 -2.10 45.89
N SER A 18 32.37 -2.32 46.24
CA SER A 18 31.96 -3.36 47.20
C SER A 18 32.63 -3.20 48.58
N GLU A 19 32.77 -1.96 49.03
CA GLU A 19 33.40 -1.60 50.31
C GLU A 19 32.34 -1.14 51.34
N PRO A 20 32.51 -1.41 52.65
CA PRO A 20 31.63 -0.88 53.68
C PRO A 20 31.92 0.61 53.93
N VAL A 21 30.93 1.33 54.46
CA VAL A 21 31.11 2.71 54.92
C VAL A 21 31.46 2.69 56.40
N GLU A 22 32.53 3.38 56.81
CA GLU A 22 33.01 3.37 58.20
C GLU A 22 32.56 4.62 58.97
N CYS A 23 31.88 4.41 60.09
CA CYS A 23 31.57 5.45 61.07
C CYS A 23 32.55 5.36 62.24
N THR A 24 33.15 6.49 62.63
CA THR A 24 34.10 6.55 63.75
C THR A 24 33.56 6.07 65.10
N VAL A 25 32.23 5.97 65.24
CA VAL A 25 31.54 5.52 66.46
C VAL A 25 30.89 4.15 66.28
N HIS A 26 30.25 3.90 65.14
CA HIS A 26 29.47 2.69 64.91
C HIS A 26 30.24 1.59 64.16
N GLY A 27 31.48 1.86 63.72
CA GLY A 27 32.28 0.93 62.93
C GLY A 27 31.77 0.81 61.50
N GLN A 28 31.94 -0.38 60.91
CA GLN A 28 31.47 -0.67 59.55
C GLN A 28 29.94 -0.74 59.50
N LEU A 29 29.35 0.04 58.61
CA LEU A 29 27.91 0.08 58.35
C LEU A 29 27.59 -0.64 57.04
N GLU A 30 26.51 -1.41 57.03
CA GLU A 30 26.04 -2.08 55.81
C GLU A 30 25.35 -1.08 54.86
N LEU A 31 25.85 -0.96 53.63
CA LEU A 31 25.32 -0.04 52.62
C LEU A 31 23.84 -0.26 52.30
N LYS A 32 23.35 -1.50 52.33
CA LYS A 32 21.93 -1.82 52.11
C LYS A 32 21.01 -1.19 53.17
N GLU A 33 21.52 -0.94 54.39
CA GLU A 33 20.76 -0.32 55.47
C GLU A 33 20.93 1.21 55.45
N LEU A 34 22.14 1.68 55.15
CA LEU A 34 22.50 3.10 55.16
C LEU A 34 22.01 3.84 53.91
N ALA A 35 22.17 3.24 52.74
CA ALA A 35 21.88 3.82 51.42
C ALA A 35 21.33 2.75 50.46
N PRO A 36 20.13 2.18 50.73
CA PRO A 36 19.51 1.15 49.88
C PRO A 36 19.38 1.58 48.41
N ASP A 37 19.17 2.87 48.16
CA ASP A 37 19.10 3.42 46.80
C ASP A 37 20.45 3.30 46.07
N ALA A 38 21.59 3.51 46.74
CA ALA A 38 22.90 3.33 46.10
C ALA A 38 23.13 1.88 45.63
N MET A 39 22.44 0.92 46.27
CA MET A 39 22.48 -0.51 45.98
C MET A 39 21.35 -1.02 45.08
N PHE A 40 20.42 -0.14 44.65
CA PHE A 40 19.23 -0.50 43.88
C PHE A 40 18.27 -1.50 44.57
N GLU A 41 18.20 -1.46 45.91
CA GLU A 41 17.32 -2.33 46.71
C GLU A 41 15.81 -2.05 46.51
N ASP A 42 15.47 -0.90 45.92
CA ASP A 42 14.10 -0.55 45.52
C ASP A 42 13.65 -1.27 44.22
N ILE A 43 14.55 -1.98 43.54
CA ILE A 43 14.26 -2.76 42.34
C ILE A 43 13.99 -4.22 42.74
N ALA A 44 13.07 -4.88 42.02
CA ALA A 44 12.71 -6.27 42.27
C ALA A 44 13.97 -7.18 42.29
N PRO A 45 14.15 -8.04 43.31
CA PRO A 45 15.39 -8.82 43.49
C PRO A 45 15.78 -9.71 42.32
N ASN A 46 14.80 -10.16 41.53
CA ASN A 46 15.01 -10.98 40.33
C ASN A 46 15.65 -10.21 39.16
N MET A 47 15.80 -8.89 39.26
CA MET A 47 16.51 -8.06 38.28
C MET A 47 17.99 -7.88 38.63
N ASN A 48 18.41 -8.20 39.86
CA ASN A 48 19.81 -8.15 40.27
C ASN A 48 20.54 -9.40 39.75
N ILE A 49 21.45 -9.20 38.81
CA ILE A 49 22.22 -10.27 38.17
C ILE A 49 23.58 -10.38 38.86
N LYS A 50 23.92 -11.59 39.31
CA LYS A 50 25.21 -11.86 39.94
C LYS A 50 26.34 -11.75 38.92
N ALA A 51 27.47 -11.19 39.35
CA ALA A 51 28.69 -11.09 38.57
C ALA A 51 29.13 -12.43 37.96
N SER A 52 28.97 -13.53 38.71
CA SER A 52 29.33 -14.90 38.28
C SER A 52 28.50 -15.41 37.10
N ASP A 53 27.34 -14.83 36.87
CA ASP A 53 26.37 -15.30 35.89
C ASP A 53 26.51 -14.54 34.57
N ILE A 54 27.33 -13.49 34.51
CA ILE A 54 27.56 -12.69 33.30
C ILE A 54 29.00 -12.72 32.84
N THR A 55 29.19 -12.85 31.54
CA THR A 55 30.50 -12.76 30.89
C THR A 55 30.48 -11.65 29.85
N ARG A 56 31.43 -10.71 29.95
CA ARG A 56 31.65 -9.66 28.94
C ARG A 56 32.33 -10.27 27.72
N GLY A 57 31.82 -9.92 26.55
CA GLY A 57 32.41 -10.25 25.25
C GLY A 57 32.72 -9.00 24.44
N LYS A 58 32.55 -9.09 23.12
CA LYS A 58 32.99 -8.09 22.15
C LYS A 58 32.29 -6.73 22.31
N PHE A 59 33.03 -5.65 22.15
CA PHE A 59 32.49 -4.29 22.01
C PHE A 59 31.58 -4.15 20.79
N LEU A 60 30.38 -3.61 20.99
CA LEU A 60 29.36 -3.43 19.96
C LEU A 60 29.27 -1.98 19.46
N GLY A 61 29.58 -1.02 20.33
CA GLY A 61 29.59 0.40 20.01
C GLY A 61 29.39 1.29 21.24
N LYS A 62 29.34 2.60 20.98
CA LYS A 62 29.03 3.63 21.95
C LYS A 62 27.52 3.89 21.99
N GLY A 63 26.93 3.83 23.18
CA GLY A 63 25.59 4.37 23.44
C GLY A 63 25.65 5.82 23.94
N THR A 64 24.49 6.43 24.16
CA THR A 64 24.43 7.84 24.62
C THR A 64 25.21 8.11 25.91
N PHE A 65 25.35 7.09 26.78
CA PHE A 65 25.90 7.26 28.14
C PHE A 65 27.02 6.31 28.50
N GLY A 66 27.56 5.56 27.54
CA GLY A 66 28.60 4.59 27.84
C GLY A 66 28.84 3.60 26.71
N SER A 67 29.58 2.54 27.03
CA SER A 67 29.96 1.48 26.11
C SER A 67 28.94 0.36 26.13
N VAL A 68 28.70 -0.27 24.97
CA VAL A 68 27.82 -1.44 24.86
C VAL A 68 28.64 -2.64 24.41
N PHE A 69 28.51 -3.76 25.13
CA PHE A 69 29.19 -5.01 24.85
C PHE A 69 28.21 -6.14 24.59
N ARG A 70 28.58 -7.11 23.77
CA ARG A 70 27.95 -8.43 23.74
C ARG A 70 28.35 -9.13 25.02
N GLY A 71 27.43 -9.82 25.67
CA GLY A 71 27.73 -10.69 26.80
C GLY A 71 26.95 -12.00 26.74
N GLU A 72 27.21 -12.87 27.70
CA GLU A 72 26.47 -14.11 27.91
C GLU A 72 25.96 -14.13 29.35
N LEU A 73 24.66 -14.42 29.53
CA LEU A 73 24.03 -14.60 30.83
C LEU A 73 23.73 -16.09 31.03
N ARG A 74 24.31 -16.66 32.08
CA ARG A 74 24.06 -18.03 32.53
C ARG A 74 22.64 -18.13 33.10
N GLN A 75 21.93 -19.18 32.72
CA GLN A 75 20.61 -19.50 33.27
C GLN A 75 20.73 -20.67 34.25
N GLU A 76 19.83 -20.74 35.24
CA GLU A 76 19.76 -21.85 36.21
C GLU A 76 19.45 -23.19 35.52
N SER A 77 18.70 -23.15 34.41
CA SER A 77 18.39 -24.29 33.56
C SER A 77 18.33 -23.85 32.09
N GLY A 78 19.24 -24.36 31.24
CA GLY A 78 19.26 -24.09 29.80
C GLY A 78 20.62 -23.59 29.29
N ASP A 79 20.67 -23.31 27.99
CA ASP A 79 21.85 -22.71 27.35
C ASP A 79 22.00 -21.23 27.77
N PRO A 80 23.24 -20.71 27.85
CA PRO A 80 23.47 -19.29 28.10
C PRO A 80 22.76 -18.41 27.06
N ILE A 81 22.14 -17.32 27.52
CA ILE A 81 21.51 -16.37 26.61
C ILE A 81 22.50 -15.28 26.22
N THR A 82 22.53 -14.91 24.94
CA THR A 82 23.31 -13.75 24.51
C THR A 82 22.59 -12.46 24.93
N ILE A 83 23.33 -11.56 25.56
CA ILE A 83 22.83 -10.29 26.11
C ILE A 83 23.62 -9.09 25.56
N ALA A 84 23.04 -7.90 25.71
CA ALA A 84 23.76 -6.64 25.55
C ALA A 84 24.02 -6.01 26.92
N MET A 85 25.29 -5.76 27.23
CA MET A 85 25.74 -5.13 28.47
C MET A 85 26.03 -3.66 28.22
N LYS A 86 25.19 -2.76 28.72
CA LYS A 86 25.40 -1.31 28.63
C LYS A 86 26.10 -0.83 29.89
N MET A 87 27.37 -0.44 29.74
CA MET A 87 28.28 -0.06 30.81
C MET A 87 28.51 1.46 30.76
N PRO A 88 27.98 2.25 31.72
CA PRO A 88 28.14 3.70 31.74
C PRO A 88 29.59 4.13 31.99
N LEU A 89 30.35 3.33 32.73
CA LEU A 89 31.78 3.53 33.01
C LEU A 89 32.51 2.23 32.74
N ASN A 90 33.06 2.09 31.54
CA ASN A 90 33.98 1.01 31.22
C ASN A 90 35.42 1.51 31.35
N ASN A 91 36.17 1.01 32.33
CA ASN A 91 37.58 1.35 32.57
C ASN A 91 38.56 0.30 32.05
N GLU A 92 38.06 -0.76 31.40
CA GLU A 92 38.85 -1.89 30.90
C GLU A 92 38.85 -1.94 29.36
N VAL A 93 39.99 -2.31 28.78
CA VAL A 93 40.19 -2.45 27.33
C VAL A 93 40.40 -3.94 27.02
N GLY A 94 39.60 -4.51 26.13
CA GLY A 94 39.82 -5.89 25.66
C GLY A 94 41.08 -6.02 24.81
N ASP A 95 41.64 -7.23 24.71
CA ASP A 95 42.90 -7.51 23.99
C ASP A 95 42.87 -7.09 22.50
N GLU A 96 41.70 -7.13 21.86
CA GLU A 96 41.46 -6.71 20.47
C GLU A 96 40.53 -5.48 20.38
N ALA A 97 40.58 -4.59 21.38
CA ALA A 97 39.70 -3.42 21.43
C ALA A 97 39.90 -2.48 20.23
N PRO A 98 38.82 -2.07 19.53
CA PRO A 98 38.92 -1.03 18.52
C PRO A 98 39.35 0.31 19.15
N PRO A 99 39.92 1.24 18.37
CA PRO A 99 40.38 2.54 18.88
C PRO A 99 39.32 3.31 19.66
N GLU A 100 38.04 3.18 19.25
CA GLU A 100 36.90 3.79 19.92
C GLU A 100 36.71 3.27 21.35
N GLU A 101 36.79 1.95 21.58
CA GLU A 101 36.70 1.36 22.92
C GLU A 101 37.87 1.84 23.80
N ALA A 102 39.10 1.80 23.26
CA ALA A 102 40.29 2.22 23.98
C ALA A 102 40.22 3.70 24.40
N GLN A 103 39.72 4.57 23.51
CA GLN A 103 39.52 5.99 23.80
C GLN A 103 38.48 6.20 24.92
N MET A 104 37.35 5.47 24.87
CA MET A 104 36.31 5.56 25.89
C MET A 104 36.82 5.04 27.24
N ALA A 105 37.56 3.94 27.26
CA ALA A 105 38.14 3.40 28.48
C ALA A 105 39.17 4.35 29.10
N ALA A 106 40.03 4.97 28.27
CA ALA A 106 40.97 5.99 28.74
C ALA A 106 40.25 7.21 29.34
N ALA A 107 39.14 7.65 28.73
CA ALA A 107 38.34 8.75 29.26
C ALA A 107 37.67 8.38 30.60
N ALA A 108 37.12 7.17 30.72
CA ALA A 108 36.52 6.67 31.96
C ALA A 108 37.57 6.53 33.08
N MET A 109 38.75 5.94 32.78
CA MET A 109 39.87 5.85 33.72
C MET A 109 40.33 7.22 34.20
N ARG A 110 40.41 8.20 33.29
CA ARG A 110 40.76 9.58 33.63
C ARG A 110 39.72 10.21 34.57
N ALA A 111 38.44 10.08 34.25
CA ALA A 111 37.35 10.61 35.07
C ALA A 111 37.34 9.99 36.47
N LEU A 112 37.51 8.67 36.56
CA LEU A 112 37.61 7.95 37.83
C LEU A 112 38.84 8.35 38.66
N ARG A 113 39.96 8.70 38.01
CA ARG A 113 41.18 9.15 38.70
C ARG A 113 41.09 10.60 39.18
N GLU A 114 40.49 11.48 38.39
CA GLU A 114 40.40 12.91 38.70
C GLU A 114 39.31 13.19 39.74
N ASN A 115 38.11 12.60 39.60
CA ASN A 115 36.99 12.77 40.53
C ASN A 115 36.05 11.55 40.50
N PRO A 116 36.39 10.45 41.22
CA PRO A 116 35.65 9.19 41.16
C PRO A 116 34.19 9.35 41.60
N THR A 117 33.96 10.15 42.65
CA THR A 117 32.65 10.34 43.24
C THR A 117 31.69 11.01 42.27
N MET A 118 32.14 12.07 41.58
CA MET A 118 31.35 12.74 40.55
C MET A 118 31.08 11.84 39.34
N ALA A 119 32.11 11.15 38.82
CA ALA A 119 31.97 10.29 37.65
C ALA A 119 30.97 9.15 37.88
N LEU A 120 31.07 8.47 39.03
CA LEU A 120 30.16 7.39 39.40
C LEU A 120 28.74 7.88 39.68
N ASN A 121 28.58 9.05 40.31
CA ASN A 121 27.26 9.61 40.55
C ASN A 121 26.55 9.99 39.23
N ASP A 122 27.26 10.57 38.27
CA ASP A 122 26.72 10.86 36.93
C ASP A 122 26.31 9.57 36.19
N ALA A 123 27.14 8.52 36.28
CA ALA A 123 26.82 7.20 35.74
C ALA A 123 25.60 6.57 36.42
N TYR A 124 25.53 6.63 37.75
CA TYR A 124 24.41 6.15 38.56
C TYR A 124 23.10 6.85 38.20
N ARG A 125 23.09 8.20 38.18
CA ARG A 125 21.91 9.01 37.81
C ARG A 125 21.38 8.63 36.45
N THR A 126 22.29 8.38 35.51
CA THR A 126 21.96 8.01 34.15
C THR A 126 21.33 6.62 34.04
N VAL A 127 21.97 5.60 34.67
CA VAL A 127 21.43 4.25 34.73
C VAL A 127 20.06 4.25 35.41
N ARG A 128 19.93 4.94 36.55
CA ARG A 128 18.67 5.09 37.27
C ARG A 128 17.56 5.71 36.43
N GLN A 129 17.88 6.78 35.71
CA GLN A 129 16.93 7.44 34.83
C GLN A 129 16.44 6.51 33.70
N GLU A 130 17.35 5.75 33.07
CA GLU A 130 16.99 4.84 31.99
C GLU A 130 16.21 3.62 32.52
N MET A 131 16.61 3.05 33.66
CA MET A 131 15.90 1.96 34.32
C MET A 131 14.49 2.36 34.74
N ALA A 132 14.31 3.56 35.31
CA ALA A 132 12.99 4.06 35.70
C ALA A 132 12.00 4.12 34.51
N ILE A 133 12.52 4.34 33.29
CA ILE A 133 11.73 4.30 32.06
C ILE A 133 11.52 2.86 31.60
N LEU A 134 12.56 2.02 31.58
CA LEU A 134 12.50 0.67 30.99
C LEU A 134 11.75 -0.37 31.84
N LEU A 135 11.88 -0.33 33.16
CA LEU A 135 11.28 -1.31 34.08
C LEU A 135 9.77 -1.54 33.86
N PRO A 136 8.92 -0.50 33.72
CA PRO A 136 7.49 -0.69 33.49
C PRO A 136 7.11 -1.08 32.05
N LEU A 137 8.04 -1.01 31.09
CA LEU A 137 7.71 -1.17 29.67
C LEU A 137 7.77 -2.63 29.23
N ARG A 138 6.68 -3.10 28.62
CA ARG A 138 6.59 -4.41 27.98
C ARG A 138 5.91 -4.29 26.62
N HIS A 139 6.70 -4.36 25.56
CA HIS A 139 6.19 -4.27 24.20
C HIS A 139 7.13 -4.97 23.21
N GLN A 140 6.58 -5.68 22.23
CA GLN A 140 7.36 -6.49 21.27
C GLN A 140 8.41 -5.68 20.46
N ASN A 141 8.18 -4.37 20.27
CA ASN A 141 9.04 -3.46 19.51
C ASN A 141 9.81 -2.47 20.41
N ILE A 142 10.01 -2.81 21.68
CA ILE A 142 10.85 -2.08 22.63
C ILE A 142 11.85 -3.08 23.21
N VAL A 143 13.12 -2.71 23.30
CA VAL A 143 14.16 -3.57 23.90
C VAL A 143 13.88 -3.70 25.40
N SER A 144 13.81 -4.93 25.88
CA SER A 144 13.56 -5.21 27.29
C SER A 144 14.82 -5.08 28.14
N LEU A 145 14.69 -4.54 29.34
CA LEU A 145 15.68 -4.64 30.40
C LEU A 145 15.52 -6.01 31.08
N LEU A 146 16.59 -6.82 31.05
CA LEU A 146 16.63 -8.15 31.67
C LEU A 146 17.10 -8.07 33.13
N GLY A 147 17.93 -7.09 33.45
CA GLY A 147 18.45 -6.87 34.81
C GLY A 147 19.56 -5.83 34.85
N TYR A 148 20.22 -5.75 35.98
CA TYR A 148 21.40 -4.92 36.20
C TYR A 148 22.45 -5.70 37.00
N CYS A 149 23.71 -5.25 36.92
CA CYS A 149 24.78 -5.75 37.76
C CYS A 149 25.56 -4.55 38.32
N LEU A 150 25.97 -4.63 39.58
CA LEU A 150 26.79 -3.58 40.21
C LEU A 150 28.28 -3.78 39.93
N ASN A 151 28.70 -5.02 39.69
CA ASN A 151 30.10 -5.35 39.41
C ASN A 151 30.18 -6.48 38.36
N PRO A 152 30.44 -6.18 37.07
CA PRO A 152 30.66 -4.85 36.52
C PRO A 152 29.39 -3.99 36.52
N PHE A 153 29.55 -2.68 36.76
CA PHE A 153 28.42 -1.74 36.80
C PHE A 153 27.78 -1.61 35.41
N CYS A 154 26.62 -2.25 35.21
CA CYS A 154 25.99 -2.35 33.89
C CYS A 154 24.48 -2.62 33.93
N MET A 155 23.79 -2.25 32.86
CA MET A 155 22.45 -2.73 32.55
C MET A 155 22.53 -3.90 31.56
N VAL A 156 21.74 -4.94 31.79
CA VAL A 156 21.64 -6.11 30.93
C VAL A 156 20.35 -6.04 30.12
N LEU A 157 20.49 -5.98 28.80
CA LEU A 157 19.41 -5.79 27.83
C LEU A 157 19.33 -6.98 26.88
N GLU A 158 18.19 -7.13 26.21
CA GLU A 158 18.07 -8.10 25.10
C GLU A 158 19.09 -7.79 23.98
N PHE A 159 19.73 -8.83 23.45
CA PHE A 159 20.69 -8.71 22.37
C PHE A 159 20.02 -8.72 20.99
N ALA A 160 20.36 -7.74 20.15
CA ALA A 160 19.92 -7.67 18.76
C ALA A 160 20.98 -8.26 17.80
N PRO A 161 20.71 -9.43 17.17
CA PRO A 161 21.71 -10.16 16.40
C PRO A 161 22.21 -9.44 15.14
N GLN A 162 21.41 -8.54 14.56
CA GLN A 162 21.81 -7.78 13.37
C GLN A 162 22.28 -6.35 13.68
N GLY A 163 22.35 -5.98 14.97
CA GLY A 163 22.75 -4.65 15.41
C GLY A 163 21.74 -3.56 15.06
N ALA A 164 22.23 -2.33 14.90
CA ALA A 164 21.43 -1.15 14.62
C ALA A 164 21.03 -1.03 13.13
N LEU A 165 19.87 -0.43 12.88
CA LEU A 165 19.24 -0.34 11.56
C LEU A 165 20.04 0.54 10.59
N ASP A 166 20.72 1.58 11.08
CA ASP A 166 21.59 2.45 10.29
C ASP A 166 22.65 1.64 9.51
N ARG A 167 23.28 0.66 10.16
CA ARG A 167 24.28 -0.23 9.54
C ARG A 167 23.66 -1.08 8.44
N ILE A 168 22.41 -1.53 8.63
CA ILE A 168 21.67 -2.28 7.61
C ILE A 168 21.32 -1.38 6.43
N LEU A 169 20.83 -0.16 6.67
CA LEU A 169 20.54 0.82 5.61
C LEU A 169 21.81 1.16 4.81
N ALA A 170 22.97 1.28 5.47
CA ALA A 170 24.25 1.48 4.82
C ALA A 170 24.64 0.29 3.92
N ASN A 171 24.31 -0.95 4.30
CA ASN A 171 24.53 -2.14 3.46
C ASN A 171 23.67 -2.09 2.18
N TYR A 172 22.40 -1.72 2.30
CA TYR A 172 21.51 -1.50 1.15
C TYR A 172 22.03 -0.38 0.23
N LYS A 173 22.51 0.72 0.82
CA LYS A 173 23.11 1.83 0.08
C LYS A 173 24.34 1.39 -0.71
N ARG A 174 25.27 0.65 -0.08
CA ARG A 174 26.46 0.10 -0.75
C ARG A 174 26.12 -0.87 -1.87
N ALA A 175 25.06 -1.67 -1.70
CA ALA A 175 24.55 -2.55 -2.74
C ALA A 175 23.80 -1.81 -3.86
N GLY A 176 23.48 -0.53 -3.70
CA GLY A 176 22.68 0.24 -4.67
C GLY A 176 21.20 -0.15 -4.71
N VAL A 177 20.73 -0.95 -3.74
CA VAL A 177 19.37 -1.51 -3.67
C VAL A 177 18.51 -0.68 -2.73
N ARG A 178 17.23 -0.46 -3.09
CA ARG A 178 16.25 0.23 -2.23
C ARG A 178 15.47 -0.78 -1.40
N LEU A 179 14.92 -0.33 -0.28
CA LEU A 179 14.00 -1.15 0.50
C LEU A 179 12.71 -1.43 -0.29
N ASN A 180 12.21 -2.65 -0.16
CA ASN A 180 10.90 -3.03 -0.69
C ASN A 180 9.78 -2.31 0.09
N ALA A 181 8.65 -2.04 -0.57
CA ALA A 181 7.48 -1.36 0.02
C ALA A 181 6.96 -2.03 1.30
N TYR A 182 6.85 -3.36 1.33
CA TYR A 182 6.40 -4.11 2.50
C TYR A 182 7.44 -4.07 3.63
N VAL A 183 8.74 -4.09 3.31
CA VAL A 183 9.82 -3.94 4.30
C VAL A 183 9.74 -2.56 4.97
N MET A 184 9.59 -1.50 4.17
CA MET A 184 9.37 -0.14 4.68
C MET A 184 8.10 -0.07 5.54
N GLN A 185 6.99 -0.66 5.09
CA GLN A 185 5.75 -0.70 5.87
C GLN A 185 5.96 -1.39 7.23
N LYS A 186 6.60 -2.57 7.27
CA LYS A 186 6.84 -3.29 8.53
C LYS A 186 7.70 -2.47 9.50
N CYS A 187 8.71 -1.77 8.99
CA CYS A 187 9.51 -0.84 9.79
C CYS A 187 8.65 0.29 10.38
N ILE A 188 7.85 0.95 9.52
CA ILE A 188 6.94 2.04 9.92
C ILE A 188 5.92 1.55 10.96
N VAL A 189 5.27 0.41 10.74
CA VAL A 189 4.25 -0.15 11.64
C VAL A 189 4.84 -0.50 13.01
N GLN A 190 5.99 -1.18 13.06
CA GLN A 190 6.62 -1.60 14.31
C GLN A 190 7.11 -0.40 15.13
N CYS A 191 7.76 0.56 14.47
CA CYS A 191 8.21 1.79 15.11
C CYS A 191 7.01 2.63 15.62
N ALA A 192 5.97 2.78 14.80
CA ALA A 192 4.76 3.50 15.20
C ALA A 192 4.02 2.81 16.36
N SER A 193 4.03 1.47 16.42
CA SER A 193 3.47 0.71 17.54
C SER A 193 4.23 0.97 18.83
N ALA A 194 5.56 0.99 18.78
CA ALA A 194 6.40 1.32 19.93
C ALA A 194 6.15 2.75 20.43
N LEU A 195 6.17 3.75 19.54
CA LEU A 195 5.87 5.15 19.92
C LEU A 195 4.46 5.30 20.50
N LYS A 196 3.45 4.66 19.90
CA LYS A 196 2.09 4.67 20.43
C LYS A 196 2.03 4.11 21.85
N TYR A 197 2.78 3.04 22.13
CA TYR A 197 2.86 2.46 23.46
C TYR A 197 3.54 3.43 24.46
N LEU A 198 4.67 4.04 24.09
CA LEU A 198 5.37 5.02 24.91
C LEU A 198 4.50 6.25 25.22
N HIS A 199 3.87 6.84 24.20
CA HIS A 199 3.01 8.01 24.37
C HIS A 199 1.79 7.73 25.25
N ARG A 200 1.25 6.51 25.20
CA ARG A 200 0.17 6.06 26.12
C ARG A 200 0.64 5.97 27.58
N HIS A 201 1.93 5.75 27.82
CA HIS A 201 2.56 5.77 29.15
C HIS A 201 3.16 7.15 29.48
N HIS A 202 2.80 8.19 28.73
CA HIS A 202 3.29 9.55 28.91
C HIS A 202 4.83 9.67 28.81
N ILE A 203 5.47 8.86 27.96
CA ILE A 203 6.90 8.93 27.70
C ILE A 203 7.13 9.52 26.31
N ILE A 204 7.92 10.60 26.22
CA ILE A 204 8.39 11.14 24.93
C ILE A 204 9.80 10.61 24.69
N TYR A 205 10.01 10.03 23.52
CA TYR A 205 11.24 9.29 23.20
C TYR A 205 12.41 10.23 22.88
N ARG A 206 12.17 11.27 22.06
CA ARG A 206 13.06 12.40 21.73
C ARG A 206 14.30 12.13 20.87
N ASP A 207 14.63 10.87 20.58
CA ASP A 207 15.79 10.54 19.75
C ASP A 207 15.50 9.45 18.72
N LEU A 208 14.37 9.59 18.01
CA LEU A 208 14.02 8.64 16.95
C LEU A 208 14.89 8.85 15.72
N LYS A 209 15.76 7.87 15.47
CA LYS A 209 16.65 7.73 14.31
C LYS A 209 17.03 6.26 14.11
N SER A 210 17.49 5.92 12.92
CA SER A 210 17.88 4.54 12.58
C SER A 210 18.97 3.94 13.48
N GLU A 211 19.87 4.76 14.05
CA GLU A 211 20.92 4.32 15.01
C GLU A 211 20.35 3.74 16.32
N ASN A 212 19.19 4.22 16.76
CA ASN A 212 18.55 3.77 18.01
C ASN A 212 17.49 2.68 17.78
N ILE A 213 17.39 2.16 16.55
CA ILE A 213 16.49 1.06 16.19
C ILE A 213 17.34 -0.19 15.99
N LEU A 214 17.13 -1.19 16.84
CA LEU A 214 17.85 -2.46 16.79
C LEU A 214 17.07 -3.53 16.02
N VAL A 215 17.78 -4.48 15.43
CA VAL A 215 17.22 -5.39 14.44
C VAL A 215 17.48 -6.86 14.80
N TRP A 216 16.38 -7.62 14.86
CA TRP A 216 16.38 -9.07 15.08
C TRP A 216 16.32 -9.87 13.79
N SER A 217 15.54 -9.39 12.83
CA SER A 217 15.41 -10.00 11.51
C SER A 217 15.18 -8.91 10.47
N PHE A 218 15.89 -9.00 9.36
CA PHE A 218 15.79 -8.10 8.22
C PHE A 218 16.21 -8.83 6.94
N PRO A 219 15.57 -8.59 5.80
CA PRO A 219 15.99 -9.19 4.54
C PRO A 219 17.39 -8.70 4.14
N ALA A 220 18.19 -9.57 3.53
CA ALA A 220 19.44 -9.15 2.93
C ALA A 220 19.20 -8.29 1.67
N PRO A 221 20.12 -7.37 1.30
CA PRO A 221 20.04 -6.62 0.05
C PRO A 221 20.03 -7.50 -1.20
N SER A 222 20.69 -8.66 -1.13
CA SER A 222 20.80 -9.66 -2.19
C SER A 222 20.71 -11.07 -1.60
N GLY A 223 19.91 -11.96 -2.20
CA GLY A 223 19.79 -13.36 -1.78
C GLY A 223 18.35 -13.83 -1.56
N PRO A 224 18.14 -15.14 -1.29
CA PRO A 224 16.80 -15.75 -1.19
C PRO A 224 15.91 -15.15 -0.10
N GLY A 225 16.48 -14.48 0.91
CA GLY A 225 15.75 -13.82 2.00
C GLY A 225 14.96 -12.57 1.59
N GLN A 226 15.19 -11.99 0.41
CA GLN A 226 14.44 -10.81 -0.05
C GLN A 226 12.94 -11.10 -0.22
N LEU A 227 12.59 -12.36 -0.51
CA LEU A 227 11.21 -12.84 -0.72
C LEU A 227 10.42 -13.05 0.58
N GLN A 228 11.10 -13.20 1.72
CA GLN A 228 10.43 -13.53 2.98
C GLN A 228 9.84 -12.30 3.69
N HIS A 229 10.26 -11.08 3.29
CA HIS A 229 9.82 -9.80 3.85
C HIS A 229 9.78 -9.74 5.39
N GLN A 230 10.57 -10.59 6.06
CA GLN A 230 10.60 -10.68 7.51
C GLN A 230 11.38 -9.51 8.08
N VAL A 231 10.72 -8.75 8.96
CA VAL A 231 11.30 -7.59 9.63
C VAL A 231 10.91 -7.70 11.10
N THR A 232 11.89 -7.63 12.00
CA THR A 232 11.67 -7.47 13.43
C THR A 232 12.63 -6.42 13.96
N ILE A 233 12.08 -5.29 14.38
CA ILE A 233 12.82 -4.15 14.91
C ILE A 233 12.32 -3.76 16.31
N LYS A 234 13.21 -3.20 17.12
CA LYS A 234 12.87 -2.67 18.45
C LYS A 234 13.56 -1.33 18.71
N LEU A 235 12.84 -0.40 19.37
CA LEU A 235 13.43 0.84 19.86
C LEU A 235 14.33 0.57 21.06
N ALA A 236 15.54 1.13 21.03
CA ALA A 236 16.56 1.06 22.08
C ALA A 236 16.99 2.47 22.54
N ASP A 237 17.97 2.54 23.44
CA ASP A 237 18.61 3.77 23.96
C ASP A 237 17.64 4.88 24.44
N TYR A 238 17.27 4.81 25.72
CA TYR A 238 16.25 5.68 26.32
C TYR A 238 16.84 6.76 27.23
N GLY A 239 18.16 6.91 27.30
CA GLY A 239 18.72 7.75 28.36
C GLY A 239 18.47 9.26 28.15
N ILE A 240 18.04 9.69 26.96
CA ILE A 240 17.44 11.03 26.76
C ILE A 240 15.91 11.00 26.61
N SER A 241 15.22 9.88 26.84
CA SER A 241 13.77 9.88 26.97
C SER A 241 13.34 10.48 28.31
N ARG A 242 12.12 11.01 28.40
CA ARG A 242 11.59 11.64 29.63
C ARG A 242 10.09 11.37 29.79
N SER A 243 9.66 11.29 31.05
CA SER A 243 8.23 11.31 31.39
C SER A 243 7.68 12.73 31.17
N ALA A 244 6.66 12.84 30.33
CA ALA A 244 5.90 14.07 30.14
C ALA A 244 5.00 14.28 31.36
N ALA A 245 5.29 15.30 32.18
CA ALA A 245 4.29 15.83 33.09
C ALA A 245 3.08 16.34 32.28
N LEU A 246 1.88 16.32 32.87
CA LEU A 246 0.61 16.74 32.25
C LEU A 246 0.61 18.14 31.62
N ALA A 247 1.61 18.97 31.92
CA ALA A 247 1.76 20.33 31.39
C ALA A 247 2.82 20.49 30.27
N GLY A 248 3.55 19.43 29.85
CA GLY A 248 4.63 19.49 28.86
C GLY A 248 6.05 19.59 29.45
N MET A 249 7.10 19.62 28.61
CA MET A 249 8.51 19.49 29.04
C MET A 249 9.46 20.61 28.59
N LYS A 250 10.57 20.81 29.35
CA LYS A 250 11.70 21.71 29.06
C LYS A 250 13.00 20.89 28.87
N GLY A 251 13.93 21.34 28.01
CA GLY A 251 15.28 20.76 27.87
C GLY A 251 15.87 20.75 26.45
N LEU A 252 17.19 20.64 26.35
CA LEU A 252 17.97 20.44 25.13
C LEU A 252 18.34 18.95 25.01
N GLY A 253 18.00 18.30 23.89
CA GLY A 253 18.36 16.89 23.66
C GLY A 253 17.76 16.36 22.36
N GLY A 254 18.52 15.51 21.66
CA GLY A 254 18.16 14.92 20.37
C GLY A 254 19.26 15.10 19.33
N THR A 255 19.20 14.32 18.26
CA THR A 255 20.17 14.37 17.15
C THR A 255 19.82 15.51 16.17
N PRO A 256 20.77 16.44 15.85
CA PRO A 256 20.55 17.47 14.83
C PRO A 256 20.03 16.87 13.52
N GLY A 257 19.03 17.49 12.90
CA GLY A 257 18.36 16.95 11.72
C GLY A 257 17.09 16.15 12.01
N PHE A 258 16.97 15.58 13.21
CA PHE A 258 15.79 14.83 13.67
C PHE A 258 14.92 15.62 14.65
N MET A 259 15.48 16.65 15.28
CA MET A 259 14.77 17.49 16.24
C MET A 259 13.72 18.38 15.57
N ALA A 260 12.56 18.48 16.21
CA ALA A 260 11.44 19.29 15.75
C ALA A 260 11.74 20.81 15.87
N PRO A 261 11.18 21.66 14.98
CA PRO A 261 11.45 23.10 14.97
C PRO A 261 11.11 23.81 16.27
N GLU A 262 10.08 23.37 16.99
CA GLU A 262 9.69 23.93 18.28
C GLU A 262 10.70 23.64 19.41
N ILE A 263 11.43 22.51 19.35
CA ILE A 263 12.53 22.23 20.27
C ILE A 263 13.67 23.21 20.01
N GLU A 264 13.99 23.40 18.73
CA GLU A 264 15.12 24.21 18.28
C GLU A 264 14.93 25.71 18.50
N LYS A 265 13.72 26.21 18.24
CA LYS A 265 13.37 27.64 18.32
C LYS A 265 13.42 28.15 19.76
N TYR A 266 12.95 27.35 20.72
CA TYR A 266 12.79 27.81 22.10
C TYR A 266 13.89 27.32 23.04
N VAL A 267 14.85 26.51 22.58
CA VAL A 267 15.99 26.04 23.39
C VAL A 267 15.49 25.42 24.70
N GLY A 268 14.40 24.66 24.63
CA GLY A 268 13.75 24.05 25.80
C GLY A 268 13.02 25.01 26.75
N LYS A 269 12.74 26.26 26.38
CA LYS A 269 11.99 27.22 27.22
C LYS A 269 10.47 27.06 27.15
N GLU A 270 9.93 26.57 26.03
CA GLU A 270 8.51 26.26 25.84
C GLU A 270 8.21 24.78 26.02
N LEU A 271 6.97 24.50 26.41
CA LEU A 271 6.43 23.16 26.62
C LEU A 271 6.14 22.52 25.26
N TYR A 272 6.80 21.40 24.96
CA TYR A 272 6.51 20.59 23.78
C TYR A 272 5.75 19.31 24.13
N THR A 273 5.09 18.72 23.14
CA THR A 273 4.23 17.53 23.25
C THR A 273 4.87 16.32 22.57
N ASP A 274 4.18 15.17 22.61
CA ASP A 274 4.53 13.94 21.91
C ASP A 274 4.66 14.10 20.37
N LYS A 275 4.19 15.23 19.81
CA LYS A 275 4.32 15.62 18.40
C LYS A 275 5.75 15.86 17.93
N VAL A 276 6.69 16.03 18.85
CA VAL A 276 8.12 16.09 18.49
C VAL A 276 8.60 14.74 17.95
N ASP A 277 8.12 13.63 18.53
CA ASP A 277 8.44 12.28 18.04
C ASP A 277 7.78 12.03 16.69
N SER A 278 6.61 12.63 16.40
CA SER A 278 6.01 12.59 15.06
C SER A 278 6.91 13.25 14.02
N PHE A 279 7.59 14.36 14.36
CA PHE A 279 8.54 15.01 13.46
C PHE A 279 9.75 14.13 13.20
N SER A 280 10.36 13.60 14.27
CA SER A 280 11.49 12.68 14.18
C SER A 280 11.10 11.41 13.41
N PHE A 281 9.84 10.95 13.50
CA PHE A 281 9.32 9.85 12.70
C PHE A 281 9.31 10.18 11.20
N GLY A 282 9.01 11.42 10.81
CA GLY A 282 9.13 11.86 9.42
C GLY A 282 10.58 11.81 8.93
N MET A 283 11.54 12.22 9.76
CA MET A 283 12.97 12.14 9.45
C MET A 283 13.49 10.70 9.40
N TYR A 284 12.97 9.82 10.25
CA TYR A 284 13.21 8.38 10.18
C TYR A 284 12.69 7.77 8.87
N ILE A 285 11.48 8.14 8.42
CA ILE A 285 10.98 7.69 7.11
C ILE A 285 11.88 8.18 5.97
N TYR A 286 12.42 9.41 6.07
CA TYR A 286 13.39 9.91 5.11
C TYR A 286 14.63 9.00 5.03
N GLU A 287 15.15 8.50 6.16
CA GLU A 287 16.25 7.52 6.17
C GLU A 287 15.87 6.22 5.45
N LEU A 288 14.65 5.69 5.68
CA LEU A 288 14.18 4.49 4.98
C LEU A 288 14.09 4.68 3.46
N VAL A 289 13.64 5.86 3.02
CA VAL A 289 13.45 6.19 1.61
C VAL A 289 14.78 6.44 0.90
N THR A 290 15.67 7.22 1.52
CA THR A 290 16.90 7.70 0.88
C THR A 290 18.12 6.85 1.19
N LEU A 291 18.09 6.08 2.28
CA LEU A 291 19.24 5.40 2.89
C LEU A 291 20.34 6.37 3.34
N HIS A 292 19.97 7.62 3.62
CA HIS A 292 20.86 8.69 4.08
C HIS A 292 20.29 9.35 5.32
N GLN A 293 21.18 9.83 6.18
CA GLN A 293 20.79 10.70 7.28
C GLN A 293 20.24 12.04 6.74
N PRO A 294 19.25 12.65 7.42
CA PRO A 294 18.79 14.00 7.12
C PRO A 294 19.94 15.00 7.15
N PHE A 295 20.07 15.81 6.10
CA PHE A 295 21.08 16.89 6.02
C PHE A 295 22.54 16.44 6.23
N ASN A 296 22.90 15.22 5.85
CA ASN A 296 24.20 14.58 6.07
C ASN A 296 25.45 15.43 5.75
N ASP A 297 25.34 16.40 4.83
CA ASP A 297 26.47 17.21 4.35
C ASP A 297 26.56 18.59 5.02
N LEU A 298 25.74 18.87 6.03
CA LEU A 298 25.65 20.17 6.71
C LEU A 298 26.06 20.07 8.17
N ASN A 299 26.62 21.16 8.72
CA ASN A 299 26.94 21.19 10.14
C ASN A 299 25.67 21.42 11.00
N PRO A 300 25.67 21.05 12.30
CA PRO A 300 24.49 21.12 13.15
C PRO A 300 23.81 22.50 13.24
N ALA A 301 24.60 23.59 13.22
CA ALA A 301 24.06 24.94 13.31
C ALA A 301 23.28 25.33 12.04
N GLN A 302 23.79 24.96 10.86
CA GLN A 302 23.10 25.15 9.58
C GLN A 302 21.81 24.33 9.53
N VAL A 303 21.86 23.07 9.98
CA VAL A 303 20.68 22.18 10.02
C VAL A 303 19.59 22.77 10.90
N LYS A 304 19.94 23.23 12.10
CA LYS A 304 19.02 23.91 13.01
C LYS A 304 18.33 25.10 12.33
N GLN A 305 19.09 25.97 11.69
CA GLN A 305 18.56 27.15 11.00
C GLN A 305 17.55 26.75 9.92
N LEU A 306 17.91 25.80 9.05
CA LEU A 306 17.05 25.30 7.98
C LEU A 306 15.73 24.73 8.51
N ILE A 307 15.77 23.92 9.58
CA ILE A 307 14.56 23.35 10.18
C ILE A 307 13.64 24.44 10.74
N VAL A 308 14.20 25.43 11.44
CA VAL A 308 13.45 26.57 12.00
C VAL A 308 12.80 27.41 10.90
N GLU A 309 13.49 27.59 9.77
CA GLU A 309 12.99 28.30 8.58
C GLU A 309 11.98 27.48 7.75
N GLY A 310 11.74 26.21 8.10
CA GLY A 310 10.75 25.36 7.43
C GLY A 310 11.31 24.52 6.27
N HIS A 311 12.61 24.54 6.04
CA HIS A 311 13.26 23.68 5.06
C HIS A 311 13.27 22.21 5.51
N ARG A 312 13.31 21.30 4.53
CA ARG A 312 13.36 19.85 4.74
C ARG A 312 14.50 19.24 3.91
N PRO A 313 15.02 18.06 4.28
CA PRO A 313 16.04 17.38 3.49
C PRO A 313 15.59 17.17 2.04
N PRO A 314 16.48 17.38 1.06
CA PRO A 314 16.11 17.26 -0.35
C PRO A 314 15.88 15.80 -0.76
N LEU A 315 14.88 15.56 -1.61
CA LEU A 315 14.64 14.26 -2.24
C LEU A 315 15.05 14.30 -3.71
N THR A 316 15.89 13.35 -4.13
CA THR A 316 16.27 13.22 -5.54
C THR A 316 15.09 12.73 -6.39
N ALA A 317 15.21 12.84 -7.72
CA ALA A 317 14.21 12.25 -8.63
C ALA A 317 14.06 10.72 -8.45
N LYS A 318 15.08 10.03 -7.90
CA LYS A 318 15.02 8.61 -7.56
C LYS A 318 14.29 8.36 -6.24
N ASP A 319 14.43 9.23 -5.24
CA ASP A 319 13.78 9.05 -3.93
C ASP A 319 12.29 9.38 -4.00
N LYS A 320 11.92 10.32 -4.87
CA LYS A 320 10.52 10.54 -5.29
C LYS A 320 9.92 9.33 -6.01
N LYS A 321 10.71 8.26 -6.23
CA LYS A 321 10.23 6.96 -6.70
C LYS A 321 9.72 6.01 -5.64
N ALA A 322 9.92 6.34 -4.36
CA ALA A 322 9.38 5.55 -3.25
C ALA A 322 7.84 5.45 -3.31
N PRO A 323 7.25 4.43 -2.67
CA PRO A 323 5.80 4.27 -2.64
C PRO A 323 5.11 5.51 -2.08
N VAL A 324 4.01 5.90 -2.71
CA VAL A 324 3.32 7.17 -2.43
C VAL A 324 2.88 7.28 -0.98
N PHE A 325 2.38 6.19 -0.40
CA PHE A 325 1.96 6.13 1.00
C PHE A 325 3.06 6.50 1.99
N VAL A 326 4.32 6.16 1.70
CA VAL A 326 5.48 6.47 2.54
C VAL A 326 5.77 7.97 2.47
N LEU A 327 5.74 8.53 1.27
CA LEU A 327 6.01 9.94 1.02
C LEU A 327 4.93 10.84 1.65
N ASP A 328 3.67 10.43 1.59
CA ASP A 328 2.57 11.17 2.20
C ASP A 328 2.65 11.16 3.73
N LEU A 329 2.89 9.99 4.33
CA LEU A 329 3.05 9.88 5.78
C LEU A 329 4.24 10.69 6.28
N MET A 330 5.39 10.61 5.58
CA MET A 330 6.55 11.46 5.86
C MET A 330 6.18 12.94 5.79
N ALA A 331 5.45 13.33 4.75
CA ALA A 331 5.02 14.71 4.54
C ALA A 331 4.13 15.26 5.66
N TRP A 332 3.25 14.43 6.22
CA TRP A 332 2.44 14.81 7.39
C TRP A 332 3.26 14.84 8.69
N CYS A 333 4.14 13.87 8.88
CA CYS A 333 4.94 13.73 10.09
C CYS A 333 5.88 14.93 10.31
N TRP A 334 6.52 15.44 9.26
CA TRP A 334 7.46 16.56 9.37
C TRP A 334 6.85 17.94 9.11
N GLN A 335 5.55 18.16 9.32
CA GLN A 335 4.94 19.50 9.16
C GLN A 335 5.57 20.53 10.10
N GLN A 336 5.58 21.82 9.72
CA GLN A 336 6.19 22.86 10.54
C GLN A 336 5.44 23.03 11.86
N GLU A 337 4.11 23.15 11.78
CA GLU A 337 3.22 23.27 12.92
C GLU A 337 2.95 21.89 13.56
N ALA A 338 3.22 21.76 14.86
CA ALA A 338 3.07 20.51 15.60
C ALA A 338 1.65 19.92 15.53
N ASP A 339 0.62 20.78 15.57
CA ASP A 339 -0.79 20.36 15.53
C ASP A 339 -1.21 19.74 14.18
N ARG A 340 -0.47 20.04 13.10
CA ARG A 340 -0.72 19.46 11.78
C ARG A 340 -0.10 18.07 11.61
N ARG A 341 0.75 17.64 12.54
CA ARG A 341 1.39 16.33 12.51
C ARG A 341 0.45 15.26 13.07
N PRO A 342 0.44 14.04 12.53
CA PRO A 342 -0.33 12.94 13.09
C PRO A 342 0.25 12.50 14.45
N PRO A 343 -0.56 12.30 15.49
CA PRO A 343 -0.09 11.63 16.71
C PRO A 343 0.23 10.16 16.43
N SER A 344 1.10 9.55 17.24
CA SER A 344 1.60 8.18 17.05
C SER A 344 0.50 7.12 16.86
N HIS A 345 -0.62 7.23 17.57
CA HIS A 345 -1.72 6.29 17.43
C HIS A 345 -2.41 6.35 16.04
N HIS A 346 -2.46 7.52 15.40
CA HIS A 346 -2.96 7.64 14.03
C HIS A 346 -1.91 7.19 13.00
N ILE A 347 -0.61 7.43 13.24
CA ILE A 347 0.48 6.88 12.40
C ILE A 347 0.40 5.34 12.40
N SER A 348 0.26 4.73 13.58
CA SER A 348 0.08 3.28 13.73
C SER A 348 -1.18 2.78 13.03
N LEU A 349 -2.30 3.48 13.17
CA LEU A 349 -3.56 3.09 12.52
C LEU A 349 -3.48 3.14 10.99
N LEU A 350 -2.93 4.21 10.42
CA LEU A 350 -2.80 4.39 8.96
C LEU A 350 -1.83 3.36 8.37
N SER A 351 -0.65 3.20 8.98
CA SER A 351 0.39 2.30 8.46
C SER A 351 0.03 0.82 8.53
N SER A 352 -0.84 0.43 9.47
CA SER A 352 -1.36 -0.94 9.60
C SER A 352 -2.58 -1.23 8.71
N ALA A 353 -3.12 -0.25 7.98
CA ALA A 353 -4.25 -0.48 7.07
C ALA A 353 -3.84 -1.38 5.89
N THR A 354 -4.76 -2.23 5.42
CA THR A 354 -4.49 -3.18 4.33
C THR A 354 -4.23 -2.44 3.02
N GLU A 355 -4.91 -1.32 2.78
CA GLU A 355 -4.73 -0.49 1.60
C GLU A 355 -3.42 0.32 1.59
N PHE A 356 -2.77 0.51 2.76
CA PHE A 356 -1.60 1.38 2.89
C PHE A 356 -0.45 1.01 1.94
N PRO A 357 0.02 -0.26 1.84
CA PRO A 357 1.11 -0.63 0.95
C PRO A 357 0.70 -0.87 -0.51
N ARG A 358 -0.61 -0.87 -0.80
CA ARG A 358 -1.14 -1.35 -2.09
C ARG A 358 -1.26 -0.27 -3.15
N LEU A 359 -1.25 1.01 -2.78
CA LEU A 359 -1.18 2.10 -3.75
C LEU A 359 0.25 2.19 -4.31
N SER A 360 0.44 1.64 -5.51
CA SER A 360 1.75 1.56 -6.13
C SER A 360 2.17 2.85 -6.82
N ASP A 361 1.26 3.52 -7.53
CA ASP A 361 1.58 4.74 -8.27
C ASP A 361 0.38 5.66 -8.45
N VAL A 362 0.66 6.95 -8.66
CA VAL A 362 -0.34 8.01 -8.85
C VAL A 362 0.06 8.86 -10.05
N ILE A 363 -0.83 8.94 -11.03
CA ILE A 363 -0.61 9.66 -12.28
C ILE A 363 -1.65 10.76 -12.37
N THR A 364 -1.19 12.00 -12.47
CA THR A 364 -2.05 13.17 -12.66
C THR A 364 -1.96 13.65 -14.10
N PHE A 365 -3.09 14.00 -14.71
CA PHE A 365 -3.15 14.59 -16.03
C PHE A 365 -3.56 16.07 -15.96
N ASP A 366 -3.03 16.86 -16.89
CA ASP A 366 -3.37 18.28 -17.01
C ASP A 366 -4.87 18.48 -17.29
N LYS A 367 -5.36 19.61 -16.79
CA LYS A 367 -6.77 19.92 -16.49
C LYS A 367 -7.72 20.03 -17.68
N GLN A 368 -7.23 19.90 -18.90
CA GLN A 368 -8.00 20.22 -20.11
C GLN A 368 -8.79 19.04 -20.67
N LEU A 369 -8.36 17.79 -20.43
CA LEU A 369 -8.99 16.62 -21.07
C LEU A 369 -9.49 15.62 -20.03
N GLY A 370 -10.81 15.42 -20.00
CA GLY A 370 -11.43 14.34 -19.22
C GLY A 370 -11.13 12.97 -19.82
N ILE A 371 -11.11 11.95 -18.98
CA ILE A 371 -11.08 10.53 -19.41
C ILE A 371 -12.54 10.11 -19.61
N ASN A 372 -12.88 9.70 -20.84
CA ASN A 372 -14.24 9.27 -21.21
C ASN A 372 -14.43 7.77 -21.08
N CYS A 373 -13.42 7.02 -21.53
CA CYS A 373 -13.34 5.58 -21.41
C CYS A 373 -11.87 5.16 -21.43
N ALA A 374 -11.59 3.94 -21.04
CA ALA A 374 -10.24 3.39 -21.08
C ALA A 374 -10.29 1.87 -21.21
N VAL A 375 -9.24 1.29 -21.77
CA VAL A 375 -9.13 -0.15 -22.00
C VAL A 375 -7.68 -0.60 -21.87
N THR A 376 -7.45 -1.86 -21.50
CA THR A 376 -6.11 -2.45 -21.56
C THR A 376 -5.85 -3.20 -22.84
N ALA A 377 -4.65 -3.02 -23.40
CA ALA A 377 -4.18 -3.71 -24.60
C ALA A 377 -2.65 -3.92 -24.51
N GLY A 378 -2.04 -4.63 -25.47
CA GLY A 378 -0.58 -4.77 -25.54
C GLY A 378 -0.09 -6.23 -25.62
N SER A 379 1.21 -6.44 -25.41
CA SER A 379 1.84 -7.76 -25.56
C SER A 379 1.24 -8.77 -24.59
N ARG A 380 0.75 -9.89 -25.14
CA ARG A 380 -0.02 -10.93 -24.44
C ARG A 380 0.87 -11.69 -23.46
N VAL A 381 0.35 -11.96 -22.28
CA VAL A 381 0.90 -12.94 -21.35
C VAL A 381 -0.06 -14.12 -21.29
N SER A 382 -0.06 -14.97 -22.32
CA SER A 382 -0.61 -16.33 -22.22
C SER A 382 0.20 -17.29 -23.07
N GLN A 383 0.50 -18.46 -22.50
CA GLN A 383 1.17 -19.59 -23.14
C GLN A 383 0.18 -20.63 -23.71
N SER A 384 -1.14 -20.44 -23.58
CA SER A 384 -2.16 -21.37 -24.10
C SER A 384 -2.77 -20.90 -25.44
N ARG A 385 -2.99 -21.86 -26.35
CA ARG A 385 -3.42 -21.64 -27.75
C ARG A 385 -4.95 -21.80 -27.95
N GLY A 386 -5.77 -21.20 -27.10
CA GLY A 386 -7.25 -21.32 -27.16
C GLY A 386 -7.97 -20.06 -27.66
N ALA A 387 -9.20 -20.20 -28.18
CA ALA A 387 -10.09 -19.08 -28.52
C ALA A 387 -10.52 -18.23 -27.30
N ASP A 388 -10.52 -18.83 -26.10
CA ASP A 388 -10.80 -18.18 -24.81
C ASP A 388 -9.76 -17.11 -24.43
N ASP A 389 -8.50 -17.28 -24.83
CA ASP A 389 -7.38 -16.42 -24.41
C ASP A 389 -7.28 -15.09 -25.18
N ARG A 390 -8.16 -14.85 -26.16
CA ARG A 390 -8.20 -13.54 -26.85
C ARG A 390 -8.73 -12.40 -25.96
N ALA A 391 -9.37 -12.71 -24.83
CA ALA A 391 -9.82 -11.75 -23.81
C ALA A 391 -8.73 -11.36 -22.79
N SER A 392 -7.45 -11.57 -23.10
CA SER A 392 -6.37 -11.36 -22.13
C SER A 392 -6.18 -9.89 -21.72
N VAL A 393 -6.01 -9.66 -20.41
CA VAL A 393 -5.64 -8.37 -19.84
C VAL A 393 -4.30 -7.92 -20.43
N GLY A 394 -4.28 -6.70 -20.97
CA GLY A 394 -3.10 -6.11 -21.59
C GLY A 394 -2.07 -5.59 -20.57
N SER A 395 -0.88 -5.27 -21.05
CA SER A 395 0.20 -4.64 -20.26
C SER A 395 0.29 -3.11 -20.43
N GLU A 396 -0.57 -2.54 -21.28
CA GLU A 396 -0.70 -1.11 -21.53
C GLU A 396 -2.14 -0.66 -21.32
N VAL A 397 -2.30 0.60 -20.94
CA VAL A 397 -3.60 1.23 -20.71
C VAL A 397 -3.80 2.33 -21.74
N TRP A 398 -4.86 2.22 -22.51
CA TRP A 398 -5.28 3.20 -23.51
C TRP A 398 -6.35 4.10 -22.91
N LEU A 399 -5.96 5.31 -22.51
CA LEU A 399 -6.88 6.31 -21.96
C LEU A 399 -7.46 7.13 -23.10
N CYS A 400 -8.76 6.99 -23.33
CA CYS A 400 -9.49 7.78 -24.32
C CYS A 400 -9.99 9.05 -23.65
N ARG A 401 -9.38 10.16 -24.06
CA ARG A 401 -9.59 11.49 -23.51
C ARG A 401 -10.29 12.37 -24.53
N SER A 402 -11.00 13.39 -24.07
CA SER A 402 -11.59 14.36 -24.98
C SER A 402 -11.49 15.78 -24.45
N GLU A 403 -11.26 16.70 -25.40
CA GLU A 403 -11.39 18.15 -25.20
C GLU A 403 -12.69 18.62 -25.82
N LEU A 404 -13.33 19.60 -25.20
CA LEU A 404 -14.40 20.39 -25.81
C LEU A 404 -13.83 21.77 -26.11
N ASN A 405 -13.47 22.02 -27.37
CA ASN A 405 -12.99 23.31 -27.83
C ASN A 405 -14.03 23.96 -28.74
N ALA A 406 -14.61 25.08 -28.32
CA ALA A 406 -15.63 25.82 -29.08
C ALA A 406 -16.81 24.94 -29.56
N GLY A 407 -17.22 23.96 -28.77
CA GLY A 407 -18.31 23.03 -29.10
C GLY A 407 -17.91 21.84 -30.00
N ILE A 408 -16.68 21.78 -30.50
CA ILE A 408 -16.16 20.63 -31.26
C ILE A 408 -15.35 19.74 -30.32
N GLY A 409 -15.83 18.51 -30.15
CA GLY A 409 -15.14 17.48 -29.38
C GLY A 409 -13.95 16.92 -30.15
N THR A 410 -12.75 16.91 -29.58
CA THR A 410 -11.58 16.23 -30.17
C THR A 410 -11.17 15.03 -29.32
N GLY A 411 -11.10 13.85 -29.94
CA GLY A 411 -10.68 12.61 -29.32
C GLY A 411 -9.16 12.47 -29.31
N LYS A 412 -8.60 12.22 -28.13
CA LYS A 412 -7.16 12.02 -27.89
C LYS A 412 -6.93 10.72 -27.14
N ILE A 413 -5.88 9.99 -27.48
CA ILE A 413 -5.48 8.78 -26.75
C ILE A 413 -4.15 9.04 -26.07
N SER A 414 -4.10 8.77 -24.77
CA SER A 414 -2.85 8.67 -24.01
C SER A 414 -2.62 7.21 -23.64
N VAL A 415 -1.54 6.61 -24.13
CA VAL A 415 -1.14 5.24 -23.80
C VAL A 415 -0.15 5.25 -22.65
N LEU A 416 -0.50 4.53 -21.60
CA LEU A 416 0.35 4.30 -20.44
C LEU A 416 0.89 2.87 -20.43
N SER A 417 2.08 2.68 -19.90
CA SER A 417 2.66 1.36 -19.65
C SER A 417 3.18 1.31 -18.22
N TYR A 418 3.11 0.13 -17.60
CA TYR A 418 3.58 -0.07 -16.24
C TYR A 418 4.79 -1.02 -16.23
N SER A 419 5.91 -0.54 -15.69
CA SER A 419 7.10 -1.36 -15.48
C SER A 419 7.86 -0.89 -14.25
N ARG A 420 8.59 -1.81 -13.59
CA ARG A 420 9.42 -1.50 -12.41
C ARG A 420 8.64 -0.73 -11.32
N ALA A 421 7.44 -1.20 -11.01
CA ALA A 421 6.52 -0.63 -10.02
C ALA A 421 6.01 0.80 -10.31
N ARG A 422 6.08 1.26 -11.57
CA ARG A 422 5.65 2.60 -11.97
C ARG A 422 4.99 2.64 -13.32
N CYS A 423 4.07 3.58 -13.47
CA CYS A 423 3.44 3.88 -14.72
C CYS A 423 4.15 5.04 -15.43
N TYR A 424 4.32 4.93 -16.73
CA TYR A 424 4.89 5.98 -17.56
C TYR A 424 4.08 6.17 -18.83
N HIS A 425 4.07 7.41 -19.30
CA HIS A 425 3.43 7.78 -20.54
C HIS A 425 4.26 7.28 -21.72
N LYS A 426 3.68 6.41 -22.55
CA LYS A 426 4.35 5.77 -23.68
C LYS A 426 4.09 6.50 -25.00
N LYS A 427 2.84 6.85 -25.28
CA LYS A 427 2.44 7.47 -26.56
C LYS A 427 1.21 8.34 -26.40
N GLU A 428 1.11 9.38 -27.22
CA GLU A 428 -0.09 10.19 -27.35
C GLU A 428 -0.37 10.49 -28.82
N PHE A 429 -1.63 10.46 -29.23
CA PHE A 429 -2.08 10.79 -30.59
C PHE A 429 -3.58 11.13 -30.62
N PHE A 430 -4.01 11.77 -31.70
CA PHE A 430 -5.41 12.15 -31.94
C PHE A 430 -6.10 11.14 -32.87
N VAL A 431 -7.41 10.93 -32.65
CA VAL A 431 -8.22 10.00 -33.45
C VAL A 431 -9.12 10.76 -34.45
N GLY A 432 -9.42 12.04 -34.17
CA GLY A 432 -10.21 12.89 -35.07
C GLY A 432 -10.94 14.02 -34.34
N LYS A 433 -11.85 14.69 -35.07
CA LYS A 433 -12.72 15.78 -34.58
C LYS A 433 -14.05 15.25 -33.98
N SER A 434 -13.98 14.16 -33.22
CA SER A 434 -15.13 13.58 -32.54
C SER A 434 -14.68 13.00 -31.19
N CYS A 435 -15.53 13.10 -30.16
CA CYS A 435 -15.24 12.52 -28.85
C CYS A 435 -15.26 11.00 -28.92
N ILE A 436 -14.28 10.36 -28.27
CA ILE A 436 -14.27 8.91 -28.11
C ILE A 436 -15.22 8.58 -26.95
N ARG A 437 -16.18 7.68 -27.19
CA ARG A 437 -17.22 7.30 -26.23
C ARG A 437 -16.91 5.95 -25.59
N VAL A 438 -16.48 4.99 -26.42
CA VAL A 438 -16.25 3.60 -26.01
C VAL A 438 -14.98 3.07 -26.65
N ALA A 439 -14.34 2.13 -25.97
CA ALA A 439 -13.16 1.44 -26.45
C ALA A 439 -13.23 -0.03 -26.03
N CYS A 440 -12.76 -0.92 -26.90
CA CYS A 440 -12.69 -2.35 -26.63
C CYS A 440 -11.38 -2.93 -27.17
N SER A 441 -10.77 -3.85 -26.43
CA SER A 441 -9.55 -4.56 -26.84
C SER A 441 -9.95 -5.86 -27.52
N VAL A 442 -9.36 -6.11 -28.68
CA VAL A 442 -9.65 -7.27 -29.53
C VAL A 442 -8.32 -7.87 -29.96
N GLY A 443 -7.81 -8.82 -29.18
CA GLY A 443 -6.54 -9.47 -29.44
C GLY A 443 -5.36 -8.49 -29.51
N SER A 444 -4.86 -8.20 -30.72
CA SER A 444 -3.74 -7.26 -30.96
C SER A 444 -4.20 -5.88 -31.43
N THR A 445 -5.50 -5.59 -31.33
CA THR A 445 -6.14 -4.40 -31.89
C THR A 445 -6.99 -3.70 -30.83
N VAL A 446 -7.17 -2.39 -30.98
CA VAL A 446 -8.03 -1.58 -30.13
C VAL A 446 -9.09 -0.92 -31.00
N TRP A 447 -10.35 -1.22 -30.71
CA TRP A 447 -11.51 -0.69 -31.40
C TRP A 447 -12.07 0.49 -30.60
N LEU A 448 -12.43 1.57 -31.29
CA LEU A 448 -12.90 2.80 -30.69
C LEU A 448 -14.19 3.22 -31.38
N GLY A 449 -15.21 3.55 -30.58
CA GLY A 449 -16.44 4.16 -31.04
C GLY A 449 -16.48 5.63 -30.67
N THR A 450 -16.78 6.49 -31.64
CA THR A 450 -16.93 7.93 -31.42
C THR A 450 -18.39 8.35 -31.29
N GLU A 451 -18.61 9.55 -30.76
CA GLU A 451 -19.93 10.16 -30.66
C GLU A 451 -20.60 10.39 -32.02
N SER A 452 -19.81 10.57 -33.08
CA SER A 452 -20.31 10.69 -34.45
C SER A 452 -20.71 9.37 -35.11
N GLY A 453 -20.70 8.25 -34.36
CA GLY A 453 -21.01 6.93 -34.91
C GLY A 453 -19.90 6.37 -35.81
N THR A 454 -18.66 6.84 -35.64
CA THR A 454 -17.49 6.35 -36.38
C THR A 454 -16.76 5.29 -35.56
N LEU A 455 -16.38 4.20 -36.21
CA LEU A 455 -15.54 3.14 -35.66
C LEU A 455 -14.12 3.32 -36.17
N HIS A 456 -13.15 3.35 -35.27
CA HIS A 456 -11.73 3.34 -35.60
C HIS A 456 -11.06 2.11 -35.01
N VAL A 457 -10.19 1.45 -35.78
CA VAL A 457 -9.46 0.28 -35.30
C VAL A 457 -7.96 0.54 -35.40
N PHE A 458 -7.26 0.37 -34.30
CA PHE A 458 -5.82 0.60 -34.18
C PHE A 458 -5.09 -0.69 -33.87
N CYS A 459 -3.87 -0.84 -34.39
CA CYS A 459 -2.95 -1.87 -33.92
C CYS A 459 -2.40 -1.50 -32.53
N ALA A 460 -2.60 -2.36 -31.54
CA ALA A 460 -2.15 -2.11 -30.16
C ALA A 460 -0.62 -2.02 -30.04
N MET A 461 0.12 -2.67 -30.96
CA MET A 461 1.58 -2.72 -30.93
C MET A 461 2.24 -1.54 -31.66
N THR A 462 1.69 -1.13 -32.81
CA THR A 462 2.29 -0.09 -33.67
C THR A 462 1.59 1.26 -33.54
N TYR A 463 0.42 1.32 -32.89
CA TYR A 463 -0.42 2.50 -32.75
C TYR A 463 -0.92 3.09 -34.09
N LYS A 464 -0.79 2.33 -35.19
CA LYS A 464 -1.30 2.74 -36.51
C LYS A 464 -2.78 2.41 -36.62
N GLN A 465 -3.56 3.32 -37.21
CA GLN A 465 -4.94 3.05 -37.60
C GLN A 465 -4.92 2.03 -38.75
N LEU A 466 -5.68 0.94 -38.57
CA LEU A 466 -5.79 -0.17 -39.52
C LEU A 466 -6.99 0.02 -40.45
N CYS A 467 -8.15 0.36 -39.88
CA CYS A 467 -9.37 0.63 -40.65
C CYS A 467 -10.28 1.61 -39.91
N GLN A 468 -11.28 2.12 -40.64
CA GLN A 468 -12.29 3.03 -40.14
C GLN A 468 -13.61 2.78 -40.85
N GLY A 469 -14.71 2.72 -40.09
CA GLY A 469 -16.06 2.61 -40.64
C GLY A 469 -17.00 3.64 -40.04
N SER A 470 -18.14 3.86 -40.68
CA SER A 470 -19.20 4.73 -40.18
C SER A 470 -20.50 3.96 -40.10
N ILE A 471 -21.20 4.07 -38.97
CA ILE A 471 -22.50 3.43 -38.80
C ILE A 471 -23.53 4.26 -39.57
N ARG A 472 -24.10 3.68 -40.63
CA ARG A 472 -25.12 4.32 -41.47
C ARG A 472 -26.37 4.57 -40.64
N SER A 473 -26.61 5.82 -40.20
CA SER A 473 -27.85 6.37 -39.59
C SER A 473 -27.62 7.51 -38.57
N ASN A 474 -26.38 8.00 -38.37
CA ASN A 474 -26.07 9.05 -37.38
C ASN A 474 -26.48 8.65 -35.94
N ARG A 475 -26.50 7.33 -35.65
CA ARG A 475 -26.86 6.78 -34.34
C ARG A 475 -25.63 6.73 -33.43
N TYR A 476 -25.81 7.16 -32.18
CA TYR A 476 -24.75 7.19 -31.18
C TYR A 476 -24.39 5.77 -30.70
N ILE A 477 -23.08 5.50 -30.61
CA ILE A 477 -22.56 4.27 -30.00
C ILE A 477 -22.61 4.45 -28.48
N LEU A 478 -23.26 3.51 -27.78
CA LEU A 478 -23.38 3.51 -26.32
C LEU A 478 -22.42 2.54 -25.64
N ASN A 479 -22.23 1.35 -26.20
CA ASN A 479 -21.36 0.33 -25.62
C ASN A 479 -20.70 -0.54 -26.70
N MET A 480 -19.58 -1.17 -26.36
CA MET A 480 -18.86 -2.07 -27.25
C MET A 480 -18.12 -3.15 -26.44
N ILE A 481 -18.28 -4.42 -26.83
CA ILE A 481 -17.58 -5.55 -26.20
C ILE A 481 -17.01 -6.51 -27.24
N HIS A 482 -15.98 -7.26 -26.85
CA HIS A 482 -15.43 -8.37 -27.62
C HIS A 482 -16.04 -9.67 -27.12
N VAL A 483 -16.45 -10.53 -28.05
CA VAL A 483 -16.94 -11.89 -27.79
C VAL A 483 -15.99 -12.87 -28.48
N PRO A 484 -14.88 -13.27 -27.82
CA PRO A 484 -13.82 -14.07 -28.41
C PRO A 484 -14.29 -15.34 -29.10
N ARG A 485 -15.12 -16.14 -28.43
CA ARG A 485 -15.57 -17.45 -28.93
C ARG A 485 -16.38 -17.34 -30.21
N ALA A 486 -17.20 -16.30 -30.30
CA ALA A 486 -18.04 -16.04 -31.46
C ALA A 486 -17.33 -15.21 -32.55
N ASN A 487 -16.08 -14.79 -32.31
CA ASN A 487 -15.31 -13.92 -33.19
C ASN A 487 -16.05 -12.60 -33.53
N TRP A 488 -16.81 -12.07 -32.57
CA TRP A 488 -17.59 -10.84 -32.76
C TRP A 488 -17.05 -9.67 -31.93
N VAL A 489 -17.10 -8.48 -32.51
CA VAL A 489 -17.14 -7.21 -31.80
C VAL A 489 -18.57 -6.72 -31.86
N LEU A 490 -19.22 -6.64 -30.69
CA LEU A 490 -20.60 -6.20 -30.58
C LEU A 490 -20.63 -4.71 -30.26
N VAL A 491 -21.44 -3.96 -31.02
CA VAL A 491 -21.61 -2.52 -30.87
C VAL A 491 -23.07 -2.22 -30.57
N ALA A 492 -23.35 -1.73 -29.37
CA ALA A 492 -24.69 -1.33 -28.96
C ALA A 492 -24.95 0.14 -29.31
N LEU A 493 -26.10 0.40 -29.91
CA LEU A 493 -26.53 1.73 -30.33
C LEU A 493 -27.61 2.30 -29.40
N ALA A 494 -27.79 3.62 -29.46
CA ALA A 494 -28.76 4.34 -28.66
C ALA A 494 -30.23 3.96 -28.92
N ASP A 495 -30.54 3.30 -30.03
CA ASP A 495 -31.89 2.80 -30.32
C ASP A 495 -32.13 1.37 -29.78
N GLY A 496 -31.17 0.81 -29.05
CA GLY A 496 -31.26 -0.55 -28.49
C GLY A 496 -30.87 -1.66 -29.46
N SER A 497 -30.41 -1.32 -30.67
CA SER A 497 -29.87 -2.31 -31.61
C SER A 497 -28.44 -2.71 -31.26
N VAL A 498 -28.07 -3.95 -31.60
CA VAL A 498 -26.69 -4.46 -31.45
C VAL A 498 -26.20 -4.93 -32.81
N LEU A 499 -25.06 -4.38 -33.23
CA LEU A 499 -24.38 -4.71 -34.48
C LEU A 499 -23.20 -5.65 -34.19
N ALA A 500 -23.10 -6.76 -34.91
CA ALA A 500 -21.97 -7.70 -34.82
C ALA A 500 -21.00 -7.49 -35.97
N TYR A 501 -19.76 -7.14 -35.66
CA TYR A 501 -18.66 -7.02 -36.61
C TYR A 501 -17.67 -8.16 -36.41
N ASN A 502 -17.16 -8.75 -37.49
CA ASN A 502 -16.14 -9.80 -37.38
C ASN A 502 -14.88 -9.24 -36.70
N ASP A 503 -14.37 -9.94 -35.67
CA ASP A 503 -13.22 -9.52 -34.87
C ASP A 503 -11.89 -9.62 -35.64
N ASN A 504 -11.85 -10.44 -36.69
CA ASN A 504 -10.71 -10.58 -37.55
C ASN A 504 -10.75 -9.53 -38.65
N ILE A 505 -9.92 -8.50 -38.48
CA ILE A 505 -9.79 -7.41 -39.44
C ILE A 505 -9.42 -7.94 -40.83
N SER A 506 -8.70 -9.07 -40.95
CA SER A 506 -8.34 -9.68 -42.25
C SER A 506 -9.56 -9.96 -43.13
N ASN A 507 -10.70 -10.28 -42.52
CA ASN A 507 -11.96 -10.56 -43.22
C ASN A 507 -12.64 -9.29 -43.77
N HIS A 508 -12.17 -8.12 -43.36
CA HIS A 508 -12.57 -6.83 -43.92
C HIS A 508 -11.62 -6.36 -45.04
N TYR A 509 -10.57 -7.13 -45.38
CA TYR A 509 -9.73 -6.91 -46.56
C TYR A 509 -10.28 -7.72 -47.73
N HIS A 510 -10.91 -7.05 -48.69
CA HIS A 510 -11.03 -7.59 -50.03
C HIS A 510 -9.84 -7.11 -50.86
N TYR A 511 -9.01 -8.07 -51.32
CA TYR A 511 -7.90 -7.80 -52.21
C TYR A 511 -8.45 -7.43 -53.60
N ASN A 512 -8.02 -6.28 -54.12
CA ASN A 512 -7.86 -5.89 -55.54
C ASN A 512 -8.64 -4.64 -56.01
N ASP A 513 -7.90 -3.56 -56.27
CA ASP A 513 -7.84 -2.87 -57.57
C ASP A 513 -6.69 -1.82 -57.52
N PRO A 514 -5.63 -1.93 -58.34
CA PRO A 514 -4.55 -0.94 -58.37
C PRO A 514 -4.95 0.45 -58.93
N ALA A 515 -6.20 0.64 -59.34
CA ALA A 515 -6.68 1.90 -59.92
C ALA A 515 -7.37 2.89 -58.94
N VAL A 516 -7.49 2.57 -57.64
CA VAL A 516 -8.17 3.45 -56.66
C VAL A 516 -7.18 4.05 -55.67
N GLU A 517 -6.94 5.36 -55.76
CA GLU A 517 -6.21 6.11 -54.74
C GLU A 517 -7.01 6.11 -53.42
N THR A 518 -6.49 5.34 -52.45
CA THR A 518 -6.92 5.20 -51.04
C THR A 518 -8.35 4.67 -50.79
N PRO A 519 -8.56 3.35 -50.66
CA PRO A 519 -9.82 2.83 -50.17
C PRO A 519 -9.89 2.98 -48.64
N VAL A 520 -10.79 3.84 -48.14
CA VAL A 520 -11.25 3.77 -46.75
C VAL A 520 -12.21 2.59 -46.67
N HIS A 521 -11.72 1.44 -46.17
CA HIS A 521 -12.50 0.19 -46.09
C HIS A 521 -13.66 0.32 -45.08
N GLU A 522 -14.89 0.23 -45.56
CA GLU A 522 -16.11 0.38 -44.75
C GLU A 522 -16.35 -0.86 -43.87
N LEU A 523 -16.30 -0.70 -42.54
CA LEU A 523 -16.72 -1.76 -41.60
C LEU A 523 -18.23 -1.95 -41.70
N LEU A 524 -18.67 -3.12 -42.17
CA LEU A 524 -20.08 -3.50 -42.25
C LEU A 524 -20.41 -4.57 -41.22
N PRO A 525 -21.58 -4.49 -40.55
CA PRO A 525 -22.00 -5.50 -39.60
C PRO A 525 -22.48 -6.76 -40.33
N ASN A 526 -22.08 -7.94 -39.85
CA ASN A 526 -22.51 -9.22 -40.37
C ASN A 526 -23.88 -9.63 -39.85
N ARG A 527 -24.20 -9.23 -38.61
CA ARG A 527 -25.47 -9.56 -37.94
C ARG A 527 -25.99 -8.34 -37.19
N VAL A 528 -27.31 -8.26 -37.07
CA VAL A 528 -28.01 -7.15 -36.40
C VAL A 528 -29.12 -7.71 -35.52
N TYR A 529 -29.07 -7.36 -34.24
CA TYR A 529 -30.21 -7.48 -33.34
C TYR A 529 -30.94 -6.14 -33.33
N THR A 530 -32.21 -6.12 -33.75
CA THR A 530 -32.99 -4.88 -33.91
C THR A 530 -33.59 -4.34 -32.61
N GLY A 531 -33.39 -5.02 -31.48
CA GLY A 531 -33.81 -4.51 -30.17
C GLY A 531 -35.32 -4.33 -30.01
N ASN A 532 -35.69 -3.73 -28.89
CA ASN A 532 -37.06 -3.32 -28.56
C ASN A 532 -37.20 -1.79 -28.48
N GLY A 533 -36.26 -1.05 -29.07
CA GLY A 533 -36.19 0.42 -28.97
C GLY A 533 -35.64 0.94 -27.64
N ILE A 534 -35.30 0.07 -26.68
CA ILE A 534 -34.77 0.48 -25.37
C ILE A 534 -33.24 0.47 -25.42
N PRO A 535 -32.56 1.59 -25.11
CA PRO A 535 -31.11 1.69 -25.13
C PRO A 535 -30.43 0.60 -24.29
N ILE A 536 -29.30 0.09 -24.79
CA ILE A 536 -28.42 -0.83 -24.07
C ILE A 536 -27.21 -0.02 -23.57
N HIS A 537 -27.11 0.17 -22.26
CA HIS A 537 -26.05 1.00 -21.65
C HIS A 537 -24.77 0.21 -21.37
N CYS A 538 -24.90 -1.07 -21.06
CA CYS A 538 -23.79 -1.96 -20.75
C CYS A 538 -24.02 -3.37 -21.30
N MET A 539 -22.93 -4.04 -21.64
CA MET A 539 -22.96 -5.44 -22.06
C MET A 539 -21.81 -6.20 -21.40
N ALA A 540 -22.03 -7.48 -21.12
CA ALA A 540 -20.95 -8.41 -20.80
C ALA A 540 -21.19 -9.74 -21.51
N ALA A 541 -20.10 -10.40 -21.91
CA ALA A 541 -20.15 -11.73 -22.49
C ALA A 541 -19.65 -12.76 -21.48
N LEU A 542 -20.33 -13.90 -21.41
CA LEU A 542 -19.97 -15.01 -20.52
C LEU A 542 -20.03 -16.34 -21.29
N PRO A 543 -18.91 -17.08 -21.41
CA PRO A 543 -18.95 -18.46 -21.88
C PRO A 543 -19.46 -19.38 -20.77
N LEU A 544 -20.47 -20.19 -21.08
CA LEU A 544 -21.07 -21.18 -20.18
C LEU A 544 -20.89 -22.58 -20.74
N LYS A 545 -20.48 -23.53 -19.90
CA LYS A 545 -20.38 -24.94 -20.29
C LYS A 545 -21.79 -25.51 -20.50
N LYS A 546 -22.03 -26.20 -21.63
CA LYS A 546 -23.33 -26.86 -21.84
C LYS A 546 -23.51 -27.95 -20.78
N PRO A 547 -24.71 -28.07 -20.17
CA PRO A 547 -25.02 -29.23 -19.36
C PRO A 547 -24.98 -30.47 -20.24
N GLN A 548 -24.14 -31.45 -19.91
CA GLN A 548 -24.16 -32.74 -20.59
C GLN A 548 -25.51 -33.40 -20.30
N GLY A 549 -26.36 -33.52 -21.33
CA GLY A 549 -27.60 -34.26 -21.22
C GLY A 549 -27.30 -35.75 -20.99
N ASN A 550 -28.00 -36.37 -20.04
CA ASN A 550 -28.04 -37.82 -19.88
C ASN A 550 -28.80 -38.45 -21.06
N GLU A 551 -28.23 -38.46 -22.26
CA GLU A 551 -28.69 -39.36 -23.32
C GLU A 551 -27.82 -40.62 -23.32
N PRO A 552 -28.40 -41.82 -23.20
CA PRO A 552 -27.63 -43.06 -23.24
C PRO A 552 -27.05 -43.23 -24.66
N ARG A 553 -25.72 -43.34 -24.73
CA ARG A 553 -25.02 -43.60 -26.00
C ARG A 553 -25.51 -44.92 -26.60
N PRO A 554 -25.83 -44.98 -27.91
CA PRO A 554 -26.06 -46.26 -28.57
C PRO A 554 -24.74 -47.05 -28.63
N GLU A 555 -24.80 -48.31 -28.20
CA GLU A 555 -23.69 -49.26 -28.32
C GLU A 555 -23.41 -49.51 -29.81
N VAL A 556 -22.23 -49.09 -30.29
CA VAL A 556 -21.72 -49.49 -31.60
C VAL A 556 -20.74 -50.63 -31.38
N ALA A 557 -21.11 -51.80 -31.91
CA ALA A 557 -20.31 -53.01 -31.93
C ALA A 557 -18.98 -52.79 -32.66
N GLY A 558 -17.92 -53.39 -32.12
CA GLY A 558 -16.56 -53.23 -32.62
C GLY A 558 -16.34 -53.86 -33.99
N ASP A 559 -15.48 -53.22 -34.77
CA ASP A 559 -14.60 -53.93 -35.67
C ASP A 559 -13.25 -53.21 -35.77
N SER A 560 -12.18 -53.99 -35.79
CA SER A 560 -10.78 -53.58 -35.67
C SER A 560 -10.18 -53.20 -37.02
N SER A 561 -9.56 -52.02 -37.13
CA SER A 561 -8.34 -51.79 -37.94
C SER A 561 -7.79 -50.36 -37.78
N GLU A 562 -6.52 -50.24 -38.15
CA GLU A 562 -5.49 -49.26 -37.80
C GLU A 562 -5.70 -47.79 -38.22
N ASP A 563 -4.89 -46.92 -37.57
CA ASP A 563 -4.47 -45.56 -37.94
C ASP A 563 -5.47 -44.39 -37.92
N SER A 564 -5.57 -43.73 -36.75
CA SER A 564 -5.47 -42.26 -36.64
C SER A 564 -5.31 -41.84 -35.18
N ASP A 565 -4.19 -41.19 -34.90
CA ASP A 565 -3.83 -40.62 -33.59
C ASP A 565 -4.58 -39.28 -33.40
N ASP A 566 -5.92 -39.34 -33.29
CA ASP A 566 -6.75 -38.20 -32.89
C ASP A 566 -7.41 -38.56 -31.55
N ARG A 567 -6.75 -38.14 -30.44
CA ARG A 567 -7.33 -38.23 -29.10
C ARG A 567 -8.52 -37.28 -29.01
N ASN A 568 -9.68 -37.80 -29.38
CA ASN A 568 -11.00 -37.26 -29.12
C ASN A 568 -11.25 -37.25 -27.59
N SER A 569 -10.60 -36.32 -26.89
CA SER A 569 -11.07 -35.84 -25.58
C SER A 569 -12.42 -35.15 -25.85
N PRO A 570 -13.47 -35.38 -25.05
CA PRO A 570 -14.74 -34.68 -25.28
C PRO A 570 -14.46 -33.18 -25.23
N CYS A 571 -14.55 -32.51 -26.39
CA CYS A 571 -14.53 -31.06 -26.43
C CYS A 571 -15.76 -30.61 -25.65
N ASP A 572 -15.53 -30.13 -24.43
CA ASP A 572 -16.55 -29.47 -23.65
C ASP A 572 -17.22 -28.42 -24.55
N GLU A 573 -18.48 -28.62 -24.88
CA GLU A 573 -19.25 -27.73 -25.73
C GLU A 573 -19.72 -26.56 -24.85
N TYR A 574 -19.41 -25.32 -25.21
CA TYR A 574 -19.84 -24.13 -24.45
C TYR A 574 -20.77 -23.27 -25.31
N VAL A 575 -21.68 -22.56 -24.67
CA VAL A 575 -22.51 -21.50 -25.27
C VAL A 575 -22.03 -20.16 -24.73
N CYS A 576 -21.89 -19.16 -25.58
CA CYS A 576 -21.61 -17.81 -25.13
C CYS A 576 -22.92 -17.04 -24.98
N GLU A 577 -23.15 -16.43 -23.82
CA GLU A 577 -24.29 -15.53 -23.60
C GLU A 577 -23.82 -14.08 -23.51
N VAL A 578 -24.60 -13.17 -24.09
CA VAL A 578 -24.38 -11.73 -24.00
C VAL A 578 -25.49 -11.11 -23.17
N TRP A 579 -25.11 -10.56 -22.03
CA TRP A 579 -26.00 -9.92 -21.07
C TRP A 579 -26.06 -8.42 -21.35
N CYS A 580 -27.22 -7.92 -21.79
CA CYS A 580 -27.43 -6.53 -22.18
C CYS A 580 -28.27 -5.80 -21.12
N GLY A 581 -27.67 -4.81 -20.46
CA GLY A 581 -28.32 -3.96 -19.47
C GLY A 581 -29.05 -2.80 -20.14
N GLN A 582 -30.33 -2.63 -19.80
CA GLN A 582 -31.23 -1.66 -20.41
C GLN A 582 -31.86 -0.73 -19.35
N GLU A 583 -32.59 0.28 -19.82
CA GLU A 583 -33.44 1.12 -18.97
C GLU A 583 -34.51 0.30 -18.21
N LYS A 584 -35.05 0.89 -17.15
CA LYS A 584 -36.08 0.30 -16.27
C LYS A 584 -35.61 -1.01 -15.60
N GLY A 585 -34.33 -1.07 -15.24
CA GLY A 585 -33.74 -2.24 -14.57
C GLY A 585 -33.80 -3.54 -15.39
N ARG A 586 -33.96 -3.46 -16.71
CA ARG A 586 -34.16 -4.65 -17.57
C ARG A 586 -32.82 -5.22 -18.04
N ILE A 587 -32.71 -6.55 -18.02
CA ILE A 587 -31.57 -7.30 -18.58
C ILE A 587 -32.10 -8.20 -19.69
N THR A 588 -31.64 -7.99 -20.93
CA THR A 588 -31.93 -8.88 -22.06
C THR A 588 -30.72 -9.74 -22.33
N ILE A 589 -30.90 -11.05 -22.42
CA ILE A 589 -29.82 -12.00 -22.66
C ILE A 589 -29.94 -12.51 -24.09
N LEU A 590 -28.85 -12.38 -24.84
CA LEU A 590 -28.73 -12.80 -26.23
C LEU A 590 -27.80 -14.01 -26.35
N ASP A 591 -28.05 -14.85 -27.33
CA ASP A 591 -27.09 -15.83 -27.82
C ASP A 591 -25.89 -15.10 -28.43
N GLY A 592 -24.68 -15.43 -28.00
CA GLY A 592 -23.46 -14.74 -28.40
C GLY A 592 -23.02 -15.00 -29.84
N GLU A 593 -23.49 -16.07 -30.47
CA GLU A 593 -23.14 -16.41 -31.86
C GLU A 593 -24.22 -15.93 -32.83
N GLU A 594 -25.49 -16.22 -32.50
CA GLU A 594 -26.63 -15.97 -33.35
C GLU A 594 -27.29 -14.60 -33.13
N LEU A 595 -27.00 -13.94 -31.99
CA LEU A 595 -27.65 -12.70 -31.53
C LEU A 595 -29.18 -12.82 -31.38
N GLN A 596 -29.68 -14.04 -31.19
CA GLN A 596 -31.08 -14.28 -30.88
C GLN A 596 -31.36 -14.06 -29.40
N LYS A 597 -32.53 -13.51 -29.08
CA LYS A 597 -32.93 -13.29 -27.69
C LYS A 597 -33.25 -14.62 -27.00
N ILE A 598 -32.52 -14.90 -25.92
CA ILE A 598 -32.77 -16.05 -25.02
C ILE A 598 -33.90 -15.71 -24.05
N CYS A 599 -33.71 -14.65 -23.24
CA CYS A 599 -34.73 -14.20 -22.29
C CYS A 599 -34.54 -12.75 -21.88
N THR A 600 -35.49 -12.23 -21.08
CA THR A 600 -35.38 -10.94 -20.40
C THR A 600 -35.70 -11.12 -18.92
N LYS A 601 -34.92 -10.49 -18.06
CA LYS A 601 -35.07 -10.51 -16.60
C LYS A 601 -35.11 -9.09 -16.03
N SER A 602 -35.66 -8.94 -14.83
CA SER A 602 -35.48 -7.75 -13.99
C SER A 602 -34.17 -7.88 -13.24
N ALA A 603 -33.43 -6.79 -13.09
CA ALA A 603 -32.19 -6.75 -12.32
C ALA A 603 -32.40 -6.90 -10.80
N GLU A 604 -33.65 -6.80 -10.33
CA GLU A 604 -34.06 -6.91 -8.93
C GLU A 604 -35.23 -7.90 -8.77
N ASP A 605 -35.28 -8.64 -7.65
CA ASP A 605 -36.27 -9.69 -7.37
C ASP A 605 -37.69 -9.14 -7.08
N HIS A 606 -37.81 -7.89 -6.62
CA HIS A 606 -39.09 -7.23 -6.39
C HIS A 606 -39.44 -6.32 -7.57
N GLU A 607 -40.67 -6.40 -8.09
CA GLU A 607 -41.18 -5.33 -8.94
C GLU A 607 -41.13 -4.02 -8.13
N PRO A 608 -40.36 -3.01 -8.54
CA PRO A 608 -40.40 -1.72 -7.89
C PRO A 608 -41.83 -1.17 -8.01
N ASP A 609 -42.34 -0.51 -6.96
CA ASP A 609 -43.60 0.25 -7.05
C ASP A 609 -43.64 1.01 -8.38
N SER A 610 -44.79 1.03 -9.06
CA SER A 610 -44.93 1.59 -10.42
C SER A 610 -44.39 3.03 -10.63
N SER A 611 -44.16 3.78 -9.54
CA SER A 611 -43.48 5.08 -9.53
C SER A 611 -41.94 5.02 -9.59
N SER A 612 -41.27 4.00 -9.03
CA SER A 612 -39.80 3.85 -9.01
C SER A 612 -39.23 3.12 -10.23
N GLN A 613 -40.07 2.42 -11.01
CA GLN A 613 -39.67 1.78 -12.28
C GLN A 613 -39.18 2.77 -13.35
N ARG A 614 -39.46 4.08 -13.20
CA ARG A 614 -39.14 5.09 -14.23
C ARG A 614 -37.71 5.64 -14.16
N GLU A 615 -36.97 5.41 -13.08
CA GLU A 615 -35.71 6.14 -12.84
C GLU A 615 -34.43 5.30 -12.92
N HIS A 616 -34.51 3.96 -12.91
CA HIS A 616 -33.33 3.09 -12.79
C HIS A 616 -32.97 2.42 -14.13
N SER A 617 -31.71 2.51 -14.57
CA SER A 617 -31.16 1.76 -15.70
C SER A 617 -30.08 0.78 -15.24
N VAL A 618 -29.97 -0.38 -15.88
CA VAL A 618 -28.82 -1.26 -15.68
C VAL A 618 -27.63 -0.58 -16.35
N SER A 619 -26.68 -0.12 -15.55
CA SER A 619 -25.57 0.73 -16.01
C SER A 619 -24.25 -0.02 -16.11
N HIS A 620 -24.10 -1.09 -15.32
CA HIS A 620 -22.90 -1.91 -15.30
C HIS A 620 -23.28 -3.37 -15.21
N ILE A 621 -22.68 -4.17 -16.10
CA ILE A 621 -22.68 -5.62 -16.06
C ILE A 621 -21.22 -6.03 -16.27
N GLU A 622 -20.68 -6.84 -15.37
CA GLU A 622 -19.29 -7.30 -15.40
C GLU A 622 -19.23 -8.81 -15.26
N THR A 623 -18.26 -9.43 -15.93
CA THR A 623 -17.89 -10.85 -15.78
C THR A 623 -16.44 -10.93 -15.29
N CYS A 624 -16.05 -12.06 -14.71
CA CYS A 624 -14.74 -12.16 -14.08
C CYS A 624 -13.63 -12.21 -15.13
N GLN A 625 -12.66 -11.31 -15.02
CA GLN A 625 -11.44 -11.31 -15.82
C GLN A 625 -10.34 -12.05 -15.07
N THR A 626 -9.59 -12.91 -15.77
CA THR A 626 -8.49 -13.68 -15.17
C THR A 626 -7.14 -13.06 -15.55
N THR A 627 -6.26 -12.90 -14.56
CA THR A 627 -4.92 -12.31 -14.79
C THR A 627 -3.78 -13.30 -14.62
N GLY A 628 -4.06 -14.48 -14.07
CA GLY A 628 -3.05 -15.54 -13.89
C GLY A 628 -3.58 -16.86 -13.33
N THR A 629 -4.88 -16.97 -13.02
CA THR A 629 -5.52 -18.21 -12.58
C THR A 629 -6.45 -18.75 -13.65
N THR A 630 -6.28 -20.01 -14.03
CA THR A 630 -7.28 -20.72 -14.82
C THR A 630 -8.48 -21.01 -13.92
N ILE A 631 -9.59 -20.35 -14.19
CA ILE A 631 -10.89 -20.69 -13.59
C ILE A 631 -11.23 -22.10 -14.09
N SER A 632 -11.38 -23.06 -13.19
CA SER A 632 -11.85 -24.39 -13.58
C SER A 632 -13.28 -24.30 -14.10
N GLY A 633 -13.67 -25.18 -15.02
CA GLY A 633 -15.02 -25.16 -15.60
C GLY A 633 -16.16 -25.29 -14.57
N ASP A 634 -15.86 -25.78 -13.37
CA ASP A 634 -16.81 -25.98 -12.26
C ASP A 634 -16.75 -24.87 -11.20
N ASP A 635 -15.84 -23.88 -11.33
CA ASP A 635 -15.74 -22.78 -10.38
C ASP A 635 -16.98 -21.86 -10.50
N PRO A 636 -17.72 -21.59 -9.40
CA PRO A 636 -18.85 -20.68 -9.40
C PRO A 636 -18.57 -19.28 -9.95
N VAL A 637 -17.30 -18.83 -9.94
CA VAL A 637 -16.87 -17.56 -10.55
C VAL A 637 -17.12 -17.58 -12.07
N GLY A 638 -16.89 -18.71 -12.74
CA GLY A 638 -17.06 -18.86 -14.19
C GLY A 638 -18.51 -18.77 -14.67
N ARG A 639 -19.48 -18.85 -13.75
CA ARG A 639 -20.92 -18.65 -14.03
C ARG A 639 -21.50 -17.41 -13.35
N SER A 640 -20.68 -16.54 -12.78
CA SER A 640 -21.15 -15.35 -12.06
C SER A 640 -21.18 -14.11 -12.96
N VAL A 641 -22.25 -13.32 -12.83
CA VAL A 641 -22.39 -12.00 -13.47
C VAL A 641 -22.70 -10.97 -12.39
N TRP A 642 -21.96 -9.86 -12.36
CA TRP A 642 -22.19 -8.77 -11.41
C TRP A 642 -22.93 -7.63 -12.10
N VAL A 643 -24.01 -7.15 -11.48
CA VAL A 643 -24.92 -6.17 -12.07
C VAL A 643 -25.12 -5.00 -11.10
N ALA A 644 -25.06 -3.77 -11.61
CA ALA A 644 -25.44 -2.57 -10.85
C ALA A 644 -26.38 -1.64 -11.64
N LEU A 645 -27.24 -0.97 -10.89
CA LEU A 645 -28.20 0.01 -11.40
C LEU A 645 -27.68 1.44 -11.26
N PHE A 646 -28.09 2.32 -12.16
CA PHE A 646 -27.90 3.77 -12.05
C PHE A 646 -29.25 4.51 -12.13
N PRO A 647 -29.53 5.45 -11.23
CA PRO A 647 -28.82 5.65 -9.97
C PRO A 647 -29.07 4.45 -9.04
N GLY A 648 -28.04 3.90 -8.41
CA GLY A 648 -28.20 2.75 -7.51
C GLY A 648 -26.97 2.54 -6.64
N THR A 649 -27.18 2.05 -5.42
CA THR A 649 -26.10 1.81 -4.43
C THR A 649 -25.74 0.34 -4.28
N ARG A 650 -26.51 -0.55 -4.89
CA ARG A 650 -26.41 -2.00 -4.71
C ARG A 650 -25.81 -2.67 -5.94
N VAL A 651 -24.97 -3.68 -5.67
CA VAL A 651 -24.43 -4.59 -6.67
C VAL A 651 -24.99 -5.99 -6.41
N PHE A 652 -25.48 -6.64 -7.46
CA PHE A 652 -26.09 -7.97 -7.41
C PHE A 652 -25.19 -8.99 -8.11
N ARG A 653 -24.94 -10.13 -7.48
CA ARG A 653 -24.30 -11.28 -8.11
C ARG A 653 -25.37 -12.24 -8.60
N TRP A 654 -25.40 -12.45 -9.90
CA TRP A 654 -26.26 -13.40 -10.59
C TRP A 654 -25.52 -14.72 -10.81
N ASP A 655 -26.25 -15.82 -10.69
CA ASP A 655 -25.86 -17.09 -11.30
C ASP A 655 -26.40 -17.10 -12.72
N ALA A 656 -25.50 -17.14 -13.70
CA ALA A 656 -25.87 -17.08 -15.09
C ALA A 656 -26.57 -18.35 -15.55
N LEU A 657 -26.27 -19.53 -15.01
CA LEU A 657 -26.94 -20.76 -15.42
C LEU A 657 -28.39 -20.77 -14.93
N GLU A 658 -28.59 -20.42 -13.65
CA GLU A 658 -29.92 -20.40 -13.02
C GLU A 658 -30.74 -19.15 -13.36
N LYS A 659 -30.09 -18.11 -13.92
CA LYS A 659 -30.70 -16.80 -14.23
C LYS A 659 -31.39 -16.20 -13.00
N LYS A 660 -30.71 -16.22 -11.85
CA LYS A 660 -31.21 -15.75 -10.55
C LYS A 660 -30.15 -14.95 -9.79
N ILE A 661 -30.61 -14.01 -8.97
CA ILE A 661 -29.79 -13.30 -7.99
C ILE A 661 -29.41 -14.26 -6.87
N VAL A 662 -28.12 -14.30 -6.51
CA VAL A 662 -27.61 -15.15 -5.42
C VAL A 662 -27.20 -14.33 -4.20
N ARG A 663 -26.58 -13.17 -4.42
CA ARG A 663 -26.07 -12.28 -3.36
C ARG A 663 -26.21 -10.83 -3.81
N SER A 664 -26.20 -9.92 -2.84
CA SER A 664 -26.05 -8.49 -3.11
C SER A 664 -25.24 -7.80 -2.02
N VAL A 665 -24.65 -6.66 -2.35
CA VAL A 665 -23.95 -5.76 -1.42
C VAL A 665 -24.42 -4.33 -1.64
N ASP A 666 -24.76 -3.63 -0.56
CA ASP A 666 -25.22 -2.24 -0.60
C ASP A 666 -24.09 -1.31 -0.14
N CYS A 667 -23.55 -0.53 -1.07
CA CYS A 667 -22.41 0.34 -0.83
C CYS A 667 -22.71 1.44 0.21
N SER A 668 -23.99 1.74 0.47
CA SER A 668 -24.39 2.76 1.46
C SER A 668 -24.07 2.35 2.90
N GLN A 669 -24.02 1.04 3.17
CA GLN A 669 -23.74 0.48 4.49
C GLN A 669 -22.24 0.43 4.82
N HIS A 670 -21.40 0.88 3.89
CA HIS A 670 -19.94 0.74 3.93
C HIS A 670 -19.25 2.10 3.79
N PRO A 671 -19.31 2.97 4.81
CA PRO A 671 -18.58 4.24 4.82
C PRO A 671 -17.07 4.02 5.02
N PRO A 672 -16.22 4.85 4.39
CA PRO A 672 -14.77 4.74 4.49
C PRO A 672 -14.25 4.99 5.92
N ARG A 673 -13.33 4.14 6.38
CA ARG A 673 -12.80 4.11 7.75
C ARG A 673 -12.14 5.41 8.21
N PHE A 674 -11.50 6.12 7.29
CA PHE A 674 -10.70 7.30 7.58
C PHE A 674 -11.43 8.63 7.33
N GLU A 675 -12.74 8.63 7.12
CA GLU A 675 -13.52 9.86 7.05
C GLU A 675 -14.05 10.25 8.43
N GLY A 676 -13.74 11.46 8.89
CA GLY A 676 -14.23 12.02 10.14
C GLY A 676 -14.57 13.51 9.96
N PRO A 677 -15.45 14.09 10.80
CA PRO A 677 -15.74 15.51 10.72
C PRO A 677 -14.44 16.29 10.96
N ALA A 678 -14.07 17.14 10.00
CA ALA A 678 -12.82 17.92 9.94
C ALA A 678 -12.53 18.86 11.14
N LYS A 679 -13.30 18.75 12.24
CA LYS A 679 -13.23 19.59 13.44
C LYS A 679 -13.42 18.85 14.77
N ALA A 680 -13.57 17.52 14.80
CA ALA A 680 -13.69 16.83 16.08
C ALA A 680 -12.29 16.56 16.67
N LYS A 681 -11.92 17.32 17.71
CA LYS A 681 -10.86 16.96 18.68
C LYS A 681 -11.21 15.71 19.51
N VAL A 682 -12.00 14.80 18.95
CA VAL A 682 -12.50 13.60 19.63
C VAL A 682 -11.79 12.42 18.98
N PRO A 683 -11.15 11.53 19.76
CA PRO A 683 -10.59 10.31 19.21
C PRO A 683 -11.70 9.55 18.49
N VAL A 684 -11.39 9.00 17.31
CA VAL A 684 -12.26 8.03 16.63
C VAL A 684 -12.55 6.93 17.65
N ARG A 685 -13.74 6.97 18.26
CA ARG A 685 -14.16 5.96 19.24
C ARG A 685 -14.23 4.64 18.50
N ARG A 686 -13.50 3.62 18.98
CA ARG A 686 -13.75 2.24 18.56
C ARG A 686 -15.21 1.91 18.92
N GLY A 687 -16.05 1.67 17.91
CA GLY A 687 -17.41 1.16 18.10
C GLY A 687 -18.57 2.16 17.93
N ALA A 688 -18.35 3.38 17.42
CA ALA A 688 -19.47 4.14 16.85
C ALA A 688 -19.58 3.75 15.38
N ASP A 689 -20.64 3.02 15.00
CA ASP A 689 -20.89 2.73 13.59
C ASP A 689 -21.00 4.07 12.84
N PRO A 690 -20.12 4.34 11.86
CA PRO A 690 -20.26 5.51 11.03
C PRO A 690 -21.63 5.48 10.34
N ASN A 691 -22.35 6.60 10.36
CA ASN A 691 -23.64 6.72 9.69
C ASN A 691 -23.53 6.24 8.23
N PRO A 692 -24.55 5.53 7.70
CA PRO A 692 -24.59 5.12 6.30
C PRO A 692 -24.34 6.30 5.36
N LEU A 693 -23.67 6.03 4.23
CA LEU A 693 -23.50 7.02 3.17
C LEU A 693 -24.86 7.35 2.56
N SER A 694 -25.06 8.62 2.19
CA SER A 694 -26.23 9.00 1.38
C SER A 694 -26.25 8.24 0.05
N ALA A 695 -27.44 7.97 -0.49
CA ALA A 695 -27.57 7.26 -1.77
C ALA A 695 -26.76 7.91 -2.90
N SER A 696 -26.72 9.25 -2.95
CA SER A 696 -25.90 10.01 -3.91
C SER A 696 -24.40 9.78 -3.78
N ARG A 697 -23.90 9.51 -2.56
CA ARG A 697 -22.49 9.23 -2.30
C ARG A 697 -22.14 7.77 -2.58
N ALA A 698 -23.03 6.86 -2.20
CA ALA A 698 -22.88 5.43 -2.37
C ALA A 698 -23.21 4.91 -3.78
N GLN A 699 -23.71 5.77 -4.66
CA GLN A 699 -24.04 5.42 -6.04
C GLN A 699 -22.85 4.75 -6.74
N VAL A 700 -23.10 3.60 -7.36
CA VAL A 700 -22.12 2.82 -8.11
C VAL A 700 -21.89 3.44 -9.49
N ASN A 701 -20.62 3.63 -9.85
CA ASN A 701 -20.19 4.26 -11.11
C ASN A 701 -19.22 3.42 -11.93
N SER A 702 -18.68 2.34 -11.37
CA SER A 702 -17.80 1.42 -12.09
C SER A 702 -17.71 0.11 -11.33
N LEU A 703 -17.61 -1.00 -12.06
CA LEU A 703 -17.40 -2.34 -11.53
C LEU A 703 -16.19 -2.98 -12.22
N LEU A 704 -15.47 -3.83 -11.49
CA LEU A 704 -14.42 -4.68 -12.04
C LEU A 704 -14.33 -5.96 -11.22
N ALA A 705 -14.55 -7.11 -11.84
CA ALA A 705 -14.33 -8.42 -11.24
C ALA A 705 -13.04 -9.03 -11.81
N VAL A 706 -12.05 -9.28 -10.95
CA VAL A 706 -10.73 -9.81 -11.35
C VAL A 706 -10.32 -10.92 -10.40
N ASP A 707 -10.03 -12.10 -10.95
CA ASP A 707 -9.69 -13.32 -10.23
C ASP A 707 -10.72 -13.65 -9.12
N LYS A 708 -10.42 -13.36 -7.84
CA LYS A 708 -11.29 -13.61 -6.68
C LYS A 708 -11.91 -12.35 -6.06
N GLU A 709 -11.61 -11.20 -6.65
CA GLU A 709 -11.88 -9.89 -6.08
C GLU A 709 -12.87 -9.11 -6.95
N LEU A 710 -13.76 -8.36 -6.30
CA LEU A 710 -14.68 -7.42 -6.92
C LEU A 710 -14.37 -6.02 -6.40
N TYR A 711 -14.12 -5.11 -7.33
CA TYR A 711 -13.85 -3.70 -7.07
C TYR A 711 -15.06 -2.87 -7.49
N ILE A 712 -15.57 -2.05 -6.58
CA ILE A 712 -16.76 -1.22 -6.81
C ILE A 712 -16.38 0.25 -6.60
N GLY A 713 -16.46 1.05 -7.66
CA GLY A 713 -16.21 2.48 -7.63
C GLY A 713 -17.51 3.27 -7.41
N THR A 714 -17.46 4.29 -6.55
CA THR A 714 -18.65 5.07 -6.15
C THR A 714 -18.59 6.55 -6.55
N SER A 715 -19.72 7.25 -6.44
CA SER A 715 -19.84 8.71 -6.64
C SER A 715 -19.09 9.53 -5.62
N PHE A 716 -18.96 9.02 -4.40
CA PHE A 716 -18.08 9.57 -3.39
C PHE A 716 -16.65 9.05 -3.53
N GLY A 717 -16.24 8.64 -4.74
CA GLY A 717 -14.96 8.02 -5.14
C GLY A 717 -14.26 7.21 -4.07
N CYS A 718 -15.04 6.38 -3.40
CA CYS A 718 -14.57 5.22 -2.70
C CYS A 718 -14.41 4.08 -3.70
N ILE A 719 -13.42 3.24 -3.46
CA ILE A 719 -13.30 1.90 -4.03
C ILE A 719 -13.61 0.92 -2.89
N LEU A 720 -14.68 0.14 -3.03
CA LEU A 720 -14.94 -1.00 -2.16
C LEU A 720 -14.24 -2.21 -2.78
N VAL A 721 -13.54 -2.98 -1.96
CA VAL A 721 -12.91 -4.24 -2.37
C VAL A 721 -13.59 -5.37 -1.62
N CYS A 722 -14.13 -6.33 -2.38
CA CYS A 722 -14.96 -7.40 -1.85
C CYS A 722 -14.56 -8.74 -2.45
N ASN A 723 -14.80 -9.83 -1.71
CA ASN A 723 -14.80 -11.17 -2.31
C ASN A 723 -15.86 -11.24 -3.42
N ASN A 724 -15.49 -11.67 -4.62
CA ASN A 724 -16.40 -11.65 -5.77
C ASN A 724 -17.57 -12.66 -5.64
N LEU A 725 -17.39 -13.75 -4.89
CA LEU A 725 -18.44 -14.72 -4.61
C LEU A 725 -19.28 -14.30 -3.41
N SER A 726 -18.70 -14.22 -2.22
CA SER A 726 -19.48 -13.99 -1.00
C SER A 726 -20.03 -12.57 -0.90
N LEU A 727 -19.46 -11.62 -1.67
CA LEU A 727 -19.66 -10.17 -1.58
C LEU A 727 -19.33 -9.59 -0.19
N MET A 728 -18.50 -10.29 0.58
CA MET A 728 -17.94 -9.77 1.83
C MET A 728 -16.96 -8.64 1.53
N VAL A 729 -17.18 -7.46 2.13
CA VAL A 729 -16.33 -6.29 1.95
C VAL A 729 -15.09 -6.40 2.84
N TYR A 730 -13.90 -6.35 2.24
CA TYR A 730 -12.62 -6.37 2.95
C TYR A 730 -12.21 -4.97 3.41
N THR A 731 -12.28 -3.99 2.51
CA THR A 731 -11.89 -2.60 2.80
C THR A 731 -12.62 -1.60 1.88
N ILE A 732 -12.64 -0.35 2.31
CA ILE A 732 -13.26 0.77 1.60
C ILE A 732 -12.27 1.93 1.57
N ILE A 733 -11.80 2.27 0.37
CA ILE A 733 -10.70 3.20 0.18
C ILE A 733 -11.22 4.48 -0.45
N ARG A 734 -11.18 5.60 0.28
CA ARG A 734 -11.50 6.92 -0.27
C ARG A 734 -10.27 7.58 -0.86
N CYS A 735 -10.03 7.34 -2.15
CA CYS A 735 -8.76 7.68 -2.81
C CYS A 735 -8.86 8.74 -3.93
N HIS A 736 -10.08 9.06 -4.36
CA HIS A 736 -10.34 10.20 -5.27
C HIS A 736 -10.93 11.38 -4.48
N ASP A 737 -11.09 12.56 -5.09
CA ASP A 737 -11.90 13.66 -4.53
C ASP A 737 -13.31 13.70 -5.13
N GLU A 738 -13.49 13.20 -6.34
CA GLU A 738 -14.79 13.05 -7.00
C GLU A 738 -15.08 11.55 -7.24
N SER A 739 -15.95 11.21 -8.19
CA SER A 739 -16.32 9.85 -8.52
C SER A 739 -15.18 9.01 -9.09
N VAL A 740 -15.17 7.72 -8.76
CA VAL A 740 -14.40 6.72 -9.51
C VAL A 740 -15.19 6.39 -10.77
N LYS A 741 -14.65 6.73 -11.94
CA LYS A 741 -15.35 6.61 -13.22
C LYS A 741 -15.03 5.30 -13.96
N HIS A 742 -13.80 4.82 -13.82
CA HIS A 742 -13.37 3.60 -14.48
C HIS A 742 -12.49 2.78 -13.55
N LEU A 743 -12.70 1.48 -13.57
CA LEU A 743 -11.83 0.48 -12.97
C LEU A 743 -11.34 -0.43 -14.09
N LEU A 744 -10.04 -0.73 -14.13
CA LEU A 744 -9.44 -1.55 -15.17
C LEU A 744 -8.42 -2.52 -14.56
N PRO A 745 -8.36 -3.77 -15.05
CA PRO A 745 -7.25 -4.65 -14.70
C PRO A 745 -6.01 -4.26 -15.50
N LEU A 746 -4.83 -4.64 -15.03
CA LEU A 746 -3.57 -4.51 -15.76
C LEU A 746 -2.62 -5.60 -15.30
N VAL A 747 -1.84 -6.16 -16.22
CA VAL A 747 -0.80 -7.13 -15.88
C VAL A 747 0.58 -6.56 -16.16
N THR A 748 1.54 -6.88 -15.30
CA THR A 748 2.93 -6.47 -15.53
C THR A 748 3.57 -7.31 -16.64
N THR A 749 4.31 -6.69 -17.56
CA THR A 749 5.21 -7.46 -18.44
C THR A 749 6.32 -8.09 -17.61
N PRO A 750 6.59 -9.41 -17.72
CA PRO A 750 7.72 -10.02 -17.03
C PRO A 750 9.03 -9.38 -17.53
N VAL A 751 9.85 -8.87 -16.62
CA VAL A 751 11.18 -8.36 -16.96
C VAL A 751 12.14 -9.55 -16.99
N VAL A 752 12.46 -10.05 -18.19
CA VAL A 752 13.53 -11.04 -18.34
C VAL A 752 14.86 -10.33 -18.12
N THR A 753 15.45 -10.48 -16.94
CA THR A 753 16.88 -10.14 -16.74
C THR A 753 17.71 -11.42 -16.76
N PRO A 754 18.93 -11.40 -17.34
CA PRO A 754 19.76 -12.61 -17.48
C PRO A 754 20.22 -13.24 -16.16
N HIS A 755 19.89 -12.64 -15.00
CA HIS A 755 20.35 -13.09 -13.68
C HIS A 755 19.23 -13.21 -12.62
N SER A 756 17.95 -13.03 -12.97
CA SER A 756 16.83 -13.21 -12.03
C SER A 756 15.93 -14.36 -12.47
N ALA A 757 15.68 -15.32 -11.59
CA ALA A 757 14.55 -16.26 -11.74
C ALA A 757 13.28 -15.46 -12.07
N SER A 758 12.50 -15.94 -13.04
CA SER A 758 11.35 -15.27 -13.65
C SER A 758 10.52 -14.44 -12.66
N GLU A 759 10.50 -13.11 -12.82
CA GLU A 759 9.52 -12.29 -12.11
C GLU A 759 8.11 -12.73 -12.56
N GLN A 760 7.32 -13.25 -11.63
CA GLN A 760 5.92 -13.60 -11.87
C GLN A 760 5.12 -12.36 -12.28
N THR A 761 4.26 -12.52 -13.27
CA THR A 761 3.26 -11.52 -13.67
C THR A 761 2.42 -11.14 -12.46
N LYS A 762 2.34 -9.84 -12.15
CA LYS A 762 1.49 -9.32 -11.08
C LYS A 762 0.21 -8.72 -11.67
N ALA A 763 -0.90 -9.02 -11.03
CA ALA A 763 -2.18 -8.37 -11.25
C ALA A 763 -2.19 -6.98 -10.61
N LEU A 764 -2.73 -6.01 -11.33
CA LEU A 764 -2.90 -4.63 -10.89
C LEU A 764 -4.33 -4.19 -11.21
N VAL A 765 -4.84 -3.26 -10.41
CA VAL A 765 -6.09 -2.56 -10.69
C VAL A 765 -5.80 -1.08 -10.84
N LEU A 766 -6.35 -0.47 -11.88
CA LEU A 766 -6.33 0.97 -12.07
C LEU A 766 -7.68 1.56 -11.72
N SER A 767 -7.66 2.69 -11.05
CA SER A 767 -8.85 3.51 -10.85
C SER A 767 -8.66 4.88 -11.48
N CYS A 768 -9.61 5.28 -12.30
CA CYS A 768 -9.62 6.58 -12.96
C CYS A 768 -10.70 7.46 -12.33
N GLY A 769 -10.34 8.68 -11.96
CA GLY A 769 -11.26 9.64 -11.35
C GLY A 769 -10.72 11.06 -11.42
N ARG A 770 -11.17 11.90 -10.51
CA ARG A 770 -10.69 13.29 -10.37
C ARG A 770 -10.26 13.58 -8.94
N GLY A 771 -9.14 14.29 -8.85
CA GLY A 771 -8.45 14.63 -7.61
C GLY A 771 -7.87 13.41 -6.90
N TYR A 772 -6.62 13.52 -6.44
CA TYR A 772 -5.99 12.49 -5.62
C TYR A 772 -6.23 12.78 -4.15
N ARG A 773 -6.70 11.77 -3.41
CA ARG A 773 -6.85 11.80 -1.97
C ARG A 773 -5.99 10.72 -1.33
N SER A 774 -4.98 11.14 -0.58
CA SER A 774 -4.11 10.21 0.16
C SER A 774 -4.82 9.63 1.39
N LEU A 775 -4.36 8.46 1.84
CA LEU A 775 -4.94 7.74 2.98
C LEU A 775 -4.70 8.51 4.28
N GLY A 776 -5.69 9.31 4.72
CA GLY A 776 -5.58 10.22 5.87
C GLY A 776 -5.69 11.71 5.53
N ALA A 777 -5.88 12.07 4.26
CA ALA A 777 -6.04 13.47 3.83
C ALA A 777 -7.26 14.18 4.45
N SER A 778 -8.31 13.44 4.82
CA SER A 778 -9.44 13.94 5.62
C SER A 778 -9.01 14.49 6.98
N LEU A 779 -7.99 13.90 7.60
CA LEU A 779 -7.51 14.21 8.94
C LEU A 779 -6.40 15.28 8.92
N TYR A 780 -5.49 15.20 7.95
CA TYR A 780 -4.26 16.02 7.92
C TYR A 780 -4.14 16.93 6.70
N GLY A 781 -5.20 17.00 5.89
CA GLY A 781 -5.18 17.72 4.62
C GLY A 781 -4.41 16.97 3.55
N HIS A 782 -4.54 17.44 2.32
CA HIS A 782 -3.83 16.85 1.20
C HIS A 782 -2.34 17.20 1.26
N THR A 783 -1.49 16.21 0.99
CA THR A 783 -0.06 16.38 0.83
C THR A 783 0.27 17.01 -0.52
N SER A 784 1.35 17.79 -0.57
CA SER A 784 1.93 18.32 -1.81
C SER A 784 2.75 17.27 -2.59
N TYR A 785 2.94 16.08 -2.02
CA TYR A 785 3.45 14.87 -2.64
C TYR A 785 2.24 14.01 -3.07
N PRO A 786 2.19 13.46 -4.30
CA PRO A 786 3.27 12.74 -4.95
C PRO A 786 3.66 13.35 -6.30
N SER A 787 4.97 13.42 -6.58
CA SER A 787 5.55 13.65 -7.92
C SER A 787 4.72 14.49 -8.92
N ARG A 788 4.29 15.71 -8.57
CA ARG A 788 3.83 16.67 -9.58
C ARG A 788 5.05 17.21 -10.31
N ARG A 789 5.29 16.75 -11.54
CA ARG A 789 6.34 17.30 -12.43
C ARG A 789 6.15 18.82 -12.68
N SER A 790 4.97 19.37 -12.38
CA SER A 790 4.58 20.74 -12.75
C SER A 790 4.73 21.80 -11.65
N GLY A 791 5.06 21.45 -10.40
CA GLY A 791 5.30 22.45 -9.33
C GLY A 791 4.10 23.34 -8.96
N LYS A 792 2.89 23.10 -9.49
CA LYS A 792 1.69 23.91 -9.21
C LYS A 792 0.87 23.35 -8.04
N THR A 793 0.46 24.23 -7.14
CA THR A 793 -0.44 23.95 -6.01
C THR A 793 -1.85 23.64 -6.50
N PHE A 794 -2.37 22.50 -6.04
CA PHE A 794 -3.78 22.07 -5.98
C PHE A 794 -4.75 22.67 -6.97
N LEU A 795 -5.21 21.82 -7.88
CA LEU A 795 -6.55 21.98 -8.43
C LEU A 795 -7.27 20.64 -8.32
N LYS A 796 -8.30 20.57 -7.47
CA LYS A 796 -9.19 19.41 -7.22
C LYS A 796 -9.79 18.79 -8.49
N SER A 797 -9.65 19.43 -9.64
CA SER A 797 -10.28 19.08 -10.91
C SER A 797 -9.35 18.33 -11.89
N GLU A 798 -8.14 17.92 -11.49
CA GLU A 798 -7.25 17.11 -12.35
C GLU A 798 -7.77 15.68 -12.48
N SER A 799 -7.69 15.11 -13.68
CA SER A 799 -7.92 13.67 -13.87
C SER A 799 -6.75 12.89 -13.28
N VAL A 800 -7.07 11.87 -12.50
CA VAL A 800 -6.08 11.06 -11.80
C VAL A 800 -6.30 9.59 -12.12
N VAL A 801 -5.20 8.89 -12.33
CA VAL A 801 -5.14 7.44 -12.44
C VAL A 801 -4.30 6.92 -11.28
N LEU A 802 -4.89 6.06 -10.46
CA LEU A 802 -4.23 5.39 -9.35
C LEU A 802 -4.00 3.94 -9.71
N VAL A 803 -2.81 3.42 -9.45
CA VAL A 803 -2.43 2.04 -9.71
C VAL A 803 -2.32 1.29 -8.39
N TRP A 804 -3.11 0.24 -8.24
CA TRP A 804 -3.21 -0.60 -7.05
C TRP A 804 -2.63 -1.98 -7.34
N LEU A 805 -1.87 -2.52 -6.39
CA LEU A 805 -1.54 -3.94 -6.39
C LEU A 805 -2.83 -4.73 -6.14
N ALA A 806 -3.11 -5.73 -6.98
CA ALA A 806 -4.30 -6.58 -6.89
C ALA A 806 -3.98 -7.95 -6.28
N ASP A 807 -3.06 -7.98 -5.32
CA ASP A 807 -2.78 -9.17 -4.53
C ASP A 807 -3.97 -9.50 -3.60
N VAL A 808 -3.92 -10.66 -2.93
CA VAL A 808 -5.00 -11.12 -2.04
C VAL A 808 -5.29 -10.08 -0.96
N TRP A 809 -6.52 -9.57 -0.91
CA TRP A 809 -6.94 -8.55 0.07
C TRP A 809 -7.41 -9.16 1.40
N GLU A 810 -7.75 -10.45 1.40
CA GLU A 810 -8.08 -11.24 2.58
C GLU A 810 -6.86 -11.28 3.52
N SER A 811 -7.03 -10.74 4.73
CA SER A 811 -5.96 -10.51 5.71
C SER A 811 -5.78 -11.65 6.70
#